data_AF-A0A2V9GYZ5-F1
#
_entry.id   AF-A0A2V9GYZ5-F1
#
_cell.length_a   1.000
_cell.length_b   1.000
_cell.length_c   1.000
_cell.angle_alpha   90.00
_cell.angle_beta   90.00
_cell.angle_gamma   90.00
#
_symmetry.space_group_name_H-M   'P 1'
#
loop_
_entity.id
_entity.type
_entity.pdbx_description
1 polymer ?
#
loop_
_entity_poly.entity_id
_entity_poly.type
_entity_poly.pdbx_seq_one_letter_code
_entity_poly.pdbx_strand_id
1 'polypeptide(L)'
;MCSWHPGNRKGFPPSKRSRSPRFKTAGFASRGMMVKRPAIGAEGFVLDHFDRAAIDNHLHAIGDRLMEAFGTAPPYSVFSDSLEVYGSDWTGDLLQQFRQRRGYDLTPYLPALVQDIGPKTSDIRHDWGKTLSELIDERYLIPVREWAAQHKTRFRSQTYGIPAVTLSSNSLVDLPEGEGAQWRSFSPTRWASSANHLQGRSVTSAETWTWLHSPAFRATPLDLKAEADLFFLQGVNQLVGHGWPYSPKEAGEPGWAFYAAAALDDHNPWWLVMPDLTRYLQRVSYVLRQGKPANDVALLLPTDDAWAQFTAGKDSVSESMERLLGPEVIPQILDAGFNFDFIDSETIAKTGIPYPVLILPGVERLPLATYRQIETYARNGGIVIATRTLPSQAPGLLETEADTPREREISANLFHTPSGRGLFVSDEKQLGKTLVEHGKPDVKTSSPASEIGFVHRKLSFADIYFVANTSNRMISTTAAFRASEPYAEWWNPCSGETAPAETNSTVELNLQPYESRVIVFATGNPPTTAGSRTKTSMSQPPRDVLDLGADWTVTFSDLGRTLHMDKLHSWADDEETRFYSGKAIYEKNFSVPPKILNPKIRVYLDFGPGTVVEQPQAGHPRMRAWLEGPVREAAQVFVNDQAVGSIWKPLYELETSGVVHPGVNHLKIIVGNLAINTVAGHSLRDYKLLNSKYGERFVPQDMENLQPLPSGLVGPLRLVIQEAP
;
A
#
# COMPACT_ATOMS: atom_id res chain seq x y z
N MET A 1 -20.61 12.92 -21.57
CA MET A 1 -21.22 13.94 -20.68
C MET A 1 -22.67 14.18 -21.12
N CYS A 2 -23.65 13.81 -20.31
CA CYS A 2 -25.08 14.02 -20.61
C CYS A 2 -25.50 15.43 -20.16
N SER A 3 -25.82 16.33 -21.10
CA SER A 3 -26.43 17.62 -20.77
C SER A 3 -27.96 17.52 -20.85
N TRP A 4 -28.64 17.87 -19.75
CA TRP A 4 -30.11 17.89 -19.67
C TRP A 4 -30.58 19.35 -19.68
N HIS A 5 -31.37 19.73 -20.68
CA HIS A 5 -31.99 21.05 -20.73
C HIS A 5 -33.48 20.97 -20.36
N PRO A 6 -33.88 21.46 -19.17
CA PRO A 6 -35.28 21.72 -18.89
C PRO A 6 -35.70 22.98 -19.65
N GLY A 7 -36.63 22.84 -20.59
CA GLY A 7 -37.26 23.98 -21.24
C GLY A 7 -37.92 24.91 -20.21
N ASN A 8 -37.45 26.15 -20.15
CA ASN A 8 -37.92 27.21 -19.27
C ASN A 8 -39.36 27.63 -19.62
N ARG A 9 -40.29 27.73 -18.66
CA ARG A 9 -41.42 28.68 -18.72
C ARG A 9 -42.15 28.88 -17.38
N LYS A 10 -42.32 30.16 -17.03
CA LYS A 10 -43.11 30.73 -15.92
C LYS A 10 -44.60 30.38 -16.05
N GLY A 11 -45.28 30.34 -14.90
CA GLY A 11 -46.59 29.71 -14.69
C GLY A 11 -47.81 30.30 -15.39
N PHE A 12 -48.80 29.42 -15.56
CA PHE A 12 -50.23 29.68 -15.75
C PHE A 12 -51.04 28.52 -15.10
N PRO A 13 -52.28 28.74 -14.63
CA PRO A 13 -53.05 27.78 -13.81
C PRO A 13 -53.65 26.63 -14.64
N PRO A 14 -54.16 25.55 -14.01
CA PRO A 14 -54.34 24.27 -14.69
C PRO A 14 -55.65 24.23 -15.50
N SER A 15 -55.54 24.07 -16.82
CA SER A 15 -56.66 23.62 -17.66
C SER A 15 -56.46 22.17 -18.09
N LYS A 16 -57.55 21.39 -18.02
CA LYS A 16 -57.59 19.98 -18.43
C LYS A 16 -57.50 19.89 -19.97
N ARG A 17 -56.63 18.98 -20.43
CA ARG A 17 -56.44 18.45 -21.81
C ARG A 17 -55.65 19.29 -22.81
N SER A 18 -54.34 19.02 -22.82
CA SER A 18 -53.59 18.60 -24.01
C SER A 18 -52.27 17.98 -23.51
N ARG A 19 -52.11 16.65 -23.62
CA ARG A 19 -50.80 16.02 -23.39
C ARG A 19 -49.99 16.24 -24.67
N SER A 20 -49.31 17.37 -24.77
CA SER A 20 -48.20 17.52 -25.71
C SER A 20 -47.16 16.44 -25.36
N PRO A 21 -46.66 15.67 -26.34
CA PRO A 21 -45.58 14.72 -26.08
C PRO A 21 -44.38 15.50 -25.53
N ARG A 22 -44.04 15.27 -24.25
CA ARG A 22 -42.78 15.74 -23.70
C ARG A 22 -41.68 14.87 -24.31
N PHE A 23 -41.15 15.29 -25.45
CA PHE A 23 -39.92 14.72 -25.98
C PHE A 23 -38.80 15.00 -24.98
N LYS A 24 -38.27 13.95 -24.36
CA LYS A 24 -37.01 14.02 -23.62
C LYS A 24 -35.91 13.59 -24.59
N THR A 25 -35.11 14.54 -25.04
CA THR A 25 -33.88 14.28 -25.79
C THR A 25 -32.74 13.99 -24.80
N ALA A 26 -32.10 12.84 -24.94
CA ALA A 26 -30.81 12.55 -24.33
C ALA A 26 -29.73 12.76 -25.41
N GLY A 27 -28.69 13.52 -25.07
CA GLY A 27 -27.54 13.75 -25.94
C GLY A 27 -26.29 13.14 -25.32
N PHE A 28 -25.52 12.41 -26.13
CA PHE A 28 -24.23 11.87 -25.75
C PHE A 28 -23.16 12.60 -26.56
N ALA A 29 -22.11 13.05 -25.89
CA ALA A 29 -21.00 13.77 -26.51
C ALA A 29 -19.68 13.17 -26.05
N SER A 30 -18.68 13.23 -26.94
CA SER A 30 -17.29 12.95 -26.57
C SER A 30 -16.92 13.80 -25.36
N ARG A 31 -16.18 13.18 -24.44
CA ARG A 31 -15.76 13.84 -23.21
C ARG A 31 -14.73 14.94 -23.44
N GLY A 32 -14.00 14.88 -24.57
CA GLY A 32 -12.91 15.81 -24.87
C GLY A 32 -11.72 15.70 -23.91
N MET A 33 -11.64 14.63 -23.11
CA MET A 33 -10.53 14.43 -22.19
C MET A 33 -9.25 14.16 -22.97
N MET A 34 -8.21 14.93 -22.69
CA MET A 34 -6.87 14.73 -23.22
C MET A 34 -6.09 13.79 -22.31
N VAL A 35 -5.13 13.05 -22.87
CA VAL A 35 -4.11 12.33 -22.09
C VAL A 35 -3.49 13.33 -21.11
N LYS A 36 -3.46 13.01 -19.81
CA LYS A 36 -3.09 13.96 -18.74
C LYS A 36 -1.63 14.41 -18.83
N ARG A 37 -0.71 13.48 -19.15
CA ARG A 37 0.75 13.70 -19.05
C ARG A 37 1.55 13.20 -20.27
N PRO A 38 1.22 13.62 -21.50
CA PRO A 38 1.92 13.14 -22.69
C PRO A 38 3.30 13.77 -22.80
N ALA A 39 4.22 13.04 -23.45
CA ALA A 39 5.43 13.64 -23.99
C ALA A 39 5.06 14.74 -25.01
N ILE A 40 5.99 15.68 -25.26
CA ILE A 40 5.80 16.73 -26.26
C ILE A 40 5.57 16.07 -27.63
N GLY A 41 4.45 16.39 -28.28
CA GLY A 41 4.06 15.83 -29.58
C GLY A 41 3.23 14.54 -29.47
N ALA A 42 3.04 14.00 -28.26
CA ALA A 42 2.19 12.84 -28.00
C ALA A 42 0.82 13.22 -27.39
N GLU A 43 0.44 14.50 -27.47
CA GLU A 43 -0.87 14.96 -27.05
C GLU A 43 -1.99 14.32 -27.88
N GLY A 44 -3.07 13.90 -27.23
CA GLY A 44 -4.22 13.32 -27.89
C GLY A 44 -5.39 13.10 -26.95
N PHE A 45 -6.55 12.76 -27.51
CA PHE A 45 -7.71 12.37 -26.72
C PHE A 45 -7.50 11.00 -26.07
N VAL A 46 -8.03 10.84 -24.86
CA VAL A 46 -8.17 9.51 -24.25
C VAL A 46 -9.14 8.69 -25.10
N LEU A 47 -8.71 7.48 -25.44
CA LEU A 47 -9.50 6.54 -26.23
C LEU A 47 -10.72 6.01 -25.46
N ASP A 48 -11.78 5.62 -26.18
CA ASP A 48 -12.95 4.96 -25.59
C ASP A 48 -12.56 3.52 -25.23
N HIS A 49 -12.53 3.23 -23.93
CA HIS A 49 -12.14 1.92 -23.42
C HIS A 49 -13.22 0.84 -23.59
N PHE A 50 -14.43 1.24 -24.01
CA PHE A 50 -15.49 0.30 -24.39
C PHE A 50 -15.63 0.15 -25.90
N ASP A 51 -14.81 0.81 -26.72
CA ASP A 51 -14.84 0.65 -28.18
C ASP A 51 -13.66 -0.22 -28.62
N ARG A 52 -13.97 -1.44 -29.05
CA ARG A 52 -12.95 -2.41 -29.48
C ARG A 52 -12.10 -1.89 -30.65
N ALA A 53 -12.71 -1.20 -31.61
CA ALA A 53 -11.99 -0.67 -32.76
C ALA A 53 -11.03 0.46 -32.34
N ALA A 54 -11.41 1.26 -31.33
CA ALA A 54 -10.52 2.27 -30.76
C ALA A 54 -9.29 1.65 -30.09
N ILE A 55 -9.48 0.55 -29.33
CA ILE A 55 -8.37 -0.20 -28.72
C ILE A 55 -7.44 -0.77 -29.78
N ASP A 56 -7.98 -1.53 -30.73
CA ASP A 56 -7.19 -2.20 -31.77
C ASP A 56 -6.38 -1.17 -32.59
N ASN A 57 -6.99 -0.03 -32.92
CA ASN A 57 -6.30 1.06 -33.63
C ASN A 57 -5.18 1.70 -32.79
N HIS A 58 -5.38 1.88 -31.47
CA HIS A 58 -4.34 2.41 -30.60
C HIS A 58 -3.16 1.44 -30.47
N LEU A 59 -3.44 0.15 -30.24
CA LEU A 59 -2.43 -0.89 -30.15
C LEU A 59 -1.63 -0.99 -31.46
N HIS A 60 -2.30 -0.91 -32.62
CA HIS A 60 -1.60 -0.93 -33.89
C HIS A 60 -0.77 0.35 -34.14
N ALA A 61 -1.36 1.53 -33.94
CA ALA A 61 -0.71 2.79 -34.30
C ALA A 61 0.42 3.19 -33.33
N ILE A 62 0.32 2.79 -32.07
CA ILE A 62 1.24 3.18 -30.98
C ILE A 62 1.95 1.97 -30.41
N GLY A 63 1.20 0.95 -29.97
CA GLY A 63 1.73 -0.24 -29.32
C GLY A 63 2.77 -0.96 -30.20
N ASP A 64 2.38 -1.37 -31.41
CA ASP A 64 3.25 -2.12 -32.33
C ASP A 64 4.56 -1.36 -32.61
N ARG A 65 4.46 -0.04 -32.84
CA ARG A 65 5.63 0.83 -33.08
C ARG A 65 6.56 0.95 -31.88
N LEU A 66 6.00 1.02 -30.66
CA LEU A 66 6.81 0.99 -29.44
C LEU A 66 7.53 -0.35 -29.31
N MET A 67 6.85 -1.45 -29.61
CA MET A 67 7.45 -2.78 -29.56
C MET A 67 8.56 -2.98 -30.61
N GLU A 68 8.41 -2.42 -31.81
CA GLU A 68 9.46 -2.41 -32.84
C GLU A 68 10.76 -1.75 -32.34
N ALA A 69 10.67 -0.68 -31.55
CA ALA A 69 11.83 0.01 -30.99
C ALA A 69 12.66 -0.85 -30.03
N PHE A 70 12.05 -1.87 -29.41
CA PHE A 70 12.75 -2.85 -28.56
C PHE A 70 13.39 -4.00 -29.36
N GLY A 71 13.10 -4.12 -30.66
CA GLY A 71 13.63 -5.18 -31.52
C GLY A 71 13.34 -6.58 -30.96
N THR A 72 14.38 -7.38 -30.75
CA THR A 72 14.25 -8.76 -30.23
C THR A 72 14.23 -8.85 -28.70
N ALA A 73 14.28 -7.73 -27.99
CA ALA A 73 14.36 -7.67 -26.53
C ALA A 73 13.15 -6.94 -25.94
N PRO A 74 11.94 -7.52 -26.01
CA PRO A 74 10.73 -6.88 -25.48
C PRO A 74 10.87 -6.61 -23.98
N PRO A 75 10.24 -5.55 -23.46
CA PRO A 75 10.24 -5.28 -22.02
C PRO A 75 9.54 -6.41 -21.25
N TYR A 76 9.85 -6.52 -19.96
CA TYR A 76 9.22 -7.51 -19.07
C TYR A 76 7.68 -7.41 -19.04
N SER A 77 7.16 -6.18 -19.09
CA SER A 77 5.72 -5.89 -19.14
C SER A 77 5.45 -4.56 -19.82
N VAL A 78 4.28 -4.44 -20.45
CA VAL A 78 3.62 -3.17 -20.71
C VAL A 78 2.69 -2.84 -19.54
N PHE A 79 2.56 -1.55 -19.23
CA PHE A 79 1.86 -1.09 -18.04
C PHE A 79 0.67 -0.20 -18.41
N SER A 80 -0.52 -0.56 -17.91
CA SER A 80 -1.63 0.38 -17.77
C SER A 80 -1.65 0.90 -16.35
N ASP A 81 -1.43 2.20 -16.23
CA ASP A 81 -1.61 2.96 -15.00
C ASP A 81 -3.07 2.89 -14.51
N SER A 82 -3.32 3.45 -13.32
CA SER A 82 -4.65 3.50 -12.72
C SER A 82 -5.68 4.09 -13.69
N LEU A 83 -6.86 3.48 -13.72
CA LEU A 83 -7.90 3.89 -14.66
C LEU A 83 -8.53 5.19 -14.15
N GLU A 84 -8.14 6.33 -14.72
CA GLU A 84 -8.63 7.65 -14.34
C GLU A 84 -9.43 8.32 -15.48
N VAL A 85 -10.19 7.50 -16.21
CA VAL A 85 -10.91 7.91 -17.42
C VAL A 85 -12.28 8.48 -17.02
N TYR A 86 -12.31 9.50 -16.14
CA TYR A 86 -13.53 10.05 -15.51
C TYR A 86 -14.68 10.27 -16.48
N GLY A 87 -15.91 9.86 -16.18
CA GLY A 87 -17.05 10.02 -17.11
C GLY A 87 -16.97 9.12 -18.33
N SER A 88 -16.42 7.92 -18.15
CA SER A 88 -16.44 6.83 -19.13
C SER A 88 -17.64 5.94 -18.89
N ASP A 89 -18.82 6.49 -19.15
CA ASP A 89 -20.09 5.92 -18.73
C ASP A 89 -21.01 5.61 -19.94
N TRP A 90 -20.48 5.76 -21.16
CA TRP A 90 -21.19 5.54 -22.42
C TRP A 90 -20.26 5.15 -23.56
N THR A 91 -20.77 4.36 -24.52
CA THR A 91 -20.14 4.07 -25.82
C THR A 91 -21.18 3.97 -26.93
N GLY A 92 -20.74 4.02 -28.19
CA GLY A 92 -21.61 4.16 -29.36
C GLY A 92 -22.70 3.08 -29.49
N ASP A 93 -22.38 1.84 -29.13
CA ASP A 93 -23.29 0.69 -29.22
C ASP A 93 -23.90 0.27 -27.87
N LEU A 94 -23.80 1.11 -26.83
CA LEU A 94 -24.21 0.73 -25.46
C LEU A 94 -25.66 0.24 -25.38
N LEU A 95 -26.62 0.90 -26.06
CA LEU A 95 -28.03 0.48 -26.03
C LEU A 95 -28.24 -0.93 -26.60
N GLN A 96 -27.49 -1.28 -27.65
CA GLN A 96 -27.54 -2.62 -28.25
C GLN A 96 -26.96 -3.64 -27.28
N GLN A 97 -25.76 -3.37 -26.75
CA GLN A 97 -25.08 -4.23 -25.79
C GLN A 97 -25.90 -4.46 -24.54
N PHE A 98 -26.47 -3.38 -23.98
CA PHE A 98 -27.34 -3.43 -22.83
C PHE A 98 -28.53 -4.36 -23.08
N ARG A 99 -29.25 -4.15 -24.19
CA ARG A 99 -30.43 -4.98 -24.53
C ARG A 99 -30.08 -6.45 -24.68
N GLN A 100 -28.94 -6.75 -25.32
CA GLN A 100 -28.47 -8.12 -25.49
C GLN A 100 -28.15 -8.79 -24.15
N ARG A 101 -27.58 -8.05 -23.20
CA ARG A 101 -27.06 -8.58 -21.93
C ARG A 101 -28.07 -8.60 -20.80
N ARG A 102 -28.99 -7.64 -20.78
CA ARG A 102 -29.97 -7.42 -19.69
C ARG A 102 -31.40 -7.81 -20.10
N GLY A 103 -31.66 -8.00 -21.39
CA GLY A 103 -32.94 -8.51 -21.87
C GLY A 103 -34.06 -7.48 -22.03
N TYR A 104 -33.78 -6.18 -21.82
CA TYR A 104 -34.77 -5.10 -22.02
C TYR A 104 -34.14 -3.84 -22.62
N ASP A 105 -34.98 -2.95 -23.15
CA ASP A 105 -34.54 -1.67 -23.74
C ASP A 105 -34.28 -0.61 -22.65
N LEU A 106 -33.06 -0.07 -22.60
CA LEU A 106 -32.67 0.99 -21.67
C LEU A 106 -33.26 2.36 -22.05
N THR A 107 -33.65 2.56 -23.31
CA THR A 107 -34.09 3.87 -23.85
C THR A 107 -35.18 4.56 -23.00
N PRO A 108 -36.24 3.87 -22.54
CA PRO A 108 -37.27 4.48 -21.69
C PRO A 108 -36.76 4.90 -20.31
N TYR A 109 -35.65 4.32 -19.88
CA TYR A 109 -35.07 4.46 -18.54
C TYR A 109 -33.81 5.32 -18.50
N LEU A 110 -33.35 5.90 -19.62
CA LEU A 110 -32.21 6.83 -19.63
C LEU A 110 -32.27 7.94 -18.56
N PRO A 111 -33.44 8.50 -18.18
CA PRO A 111 -33.48 9.46 -17.08
C PRO A 111 -33.00 8.89 -15.73
N ALA A 112 -33.09 7.59 -15.49
CA ALA A 112 -32.60 6.95 -14.26
C ALA A 112 -31.09 7.13 -14.07
N LEU A 113 -30.32 7.25 -15.17
CA LEU A 113 -28.86 7.37 -15.13
C LEU A 113 -28.40 8.73 -14.57
N VAL A 114 -29.27 9.75 -14.64
CA VAL A 114 -28.95 11.14 -14.23
C VAL A 114 -29.79 11.64 -13.07
N GLN A 115 -30.97 11.06 -12.83
CA GLN A 115 -31.88 11.46 -11.74
C GLN A 115 -32.61 10.26 -11.16
N ASP A 116 -33.23 10.46 -10.00
CA ASP A 116 -34.16 9.48 -9.46
C ASP A 116 -35.51 9.53 -10.22
N ILE A 117 -35.96 8.38 -10.70
CA ILE A 117 -37.23 8.15 -11.38
C ILE A 117 -38.21 7.31 -10.55
N GLY A 118 -37.90 7.05 -9.28
CA GLY A 118 -38.69 6.25 -8.35
C GLY A 118 -38.13 4.84 -8.13
N PRO A 119 -38.97 3.85 -7.76
CA PRO A 119 -38.50 2.56 -7.23
C PRO A 119 -37.60 1.73 -8.14
N LYS A 120 -37.59 2.00 -9.45
CA LYS A 120 -36.76 1.27 -10.44
C LYS A 120 -35.36 1.86 -10.61
N THR A 121 -35.07 3.04 -10.06
CA THR A 121 -33.84 3.80 -10.33
C THR A 121 -32.58 2.99 -10.06
N SER A 122 -32.48 2.39 -8.87
CA SER A 122 -31.33 1.59 -8.45
C SER A 122 -31.13 0.35 -9.31
N ASP A 123 -32.23 -0.31 -9.70
CA ASP A 123 -32.17 -1.55 -10.47
C ASP A 123 -31.71 -1.27 -11.92
N ILE A 124 -32.16 -0.15 -12.51
CA ILE A 124 -31.67 0.31 -13.81
C ILE A 124 -30.18 0.67 -13.76
N ARG A 125 -29.75 1.40 -12.71
CA ARG A 125 -28.35 1.82 -12.54
C ARG A 125 -27.44 0.62 -12.34
N HIS A 126 -27.90 -0.37 -11.58
CA HIS A 126 -27.24 -1.64 -11.42
C HIS A 126 -26.95 -2.29 -12.78
N ASP A 127 -27.98 -2.49 -13.59
CA ASP A 127 -27.85 -3.18 -14.89
C ASP A 127 -26.96 -2.42 -15.87
N TRP A 128 -26.97 -1.09 -15.78
CA TRP A 128 -26.08 -0.22 -16.55
C TRP A 128 -24.63 -0.35 -16.10
N GLY A 129 -24.35 -0.21 -14.79
CA GLY A 129 -23.00 -0.37 -14.24
C GLY A 129 -22.39 -1.74 -14.51
N LYS A 130 -23.19 -2.81 -14.38
CA LYS A 130 -22.79 -4.17 -14.75
C LYS A 130 -22.47 -4.28 -16.25
N THR A 131 -23.26 -3.66 -17.11
CA THR A 131 -22.98 -3.62 -18.56
C THR A 131 -21.65 -2.91 -18.86
N LEU A 132 -21.36 -1.78 -18.21
CA LEU A 132 -20.08 -1.08 -18.36
C LEU A 132 -18.90 -1.96 -17.91
N SER A 133 -19.05 -2.66 -16.80
CA SER A 133 -18.02 -3.57 -16.25
C SER A 133 -17.71 -4.73 -17.21
N GLU A 134 -18.75 -5.35 -17.79
CA GLU A 134 -18.56 -6.40 -18.78
C GLU A 134 -17.90 -5.90 -20.07
N LEU A 135 -18.17 -4.65 -20.48
CA LEU A 135 -17.59 -4.06 -21.69
C LEU A 135 -16.11 -3.72 -21.53
N ILE A 136 -15.69 -3.17 -20.39
CA ILE A 136 -14.25 -2.86 -20.15
C ILE A 136 -13.42 -4.14 -20.13
N ASP A 137 -13.94 -5.21 -19.53
CA ASP A 137 -13.31 -6.52 -19.49
C ASP A 137 -13.11 -7.09 -20.90
N GLU A 138 -14.18 -7.14 -21.70
CA GLU A 138 -14.19 -7.73 -23.04
C GLU A 138 -13.39 -6.93 -24.07
N ARG A 139 -13.45 -5.60 -23.98
CA ARG A 139 -12.98 -4.73 -25.08
C ARG A 139 -11.65 -4.06 -24.82
N TYR A 140 -11.21 -3.97 -23.57
CA TYR A 140 -9.92 -3.38 -23.21
C TYR A 140 -8.98 -4.36 -22.52
N LEU A 141 -9.38 -4.93 -21.37
CA LEU A 141 -8.44 -5.75 -20.57
C LEU A 141 -8.01 -7.01 -21.31
N ILE A 142 -8.97 -7.78 -21.84
CA ILE A 142 -8.67 -8.99 -22.62
C ILE A 142 -7.83 -8.67 -23.86
N PRO A 143 -8.21 -7.70 -24.73
CA PRO A 143 -7.44 -7.40 -25.95
C PRO A 143 -6.03 -6.90 -25.68
N VAL A 144 -5.82 -6.05 -24.65
CA VAL A 144 -4.47 -5.58 -24.29
C VAL A 144 -3.60 -6.73 -23.78
N ARG A 145 -4.16 -7.65 -22.98
CA ARG A 145 -3.44 -8.87 -22.57
C ARG A 145 -3.07 -9.74 -23.78
N GLU A 146 -4.01 -9.97 -24.69
CA GLU A 146 -3.78 -10.76 -25.90
C GLU A 146 -2.70 -10.14 -26.79
N TRP A 147 -2.74 -8.83 -26.98
CA TRP A 147 -1.73 -8.08 -27.71
C TRP A 147 -0.34 -8.15 -27.04
N ALA A 148 -0.28 -8.03 -25.71
CA ALA A 148 0.97 -8.19 -24.96
C ALA A 148 1.56 -9.60 -25.14
N ALA A 149 0.72 -10.63 -25.09
CA ALA A 149 1.14 -12.02 -25.31
C ALA A 149 1.69 -12.24 -26.73
N GLN A 150 1.06 -11.66 -27.76
CA GLN A 150 1.54 -11.71 -29.15
C GLN A 150 2.94 -11.09 -29.29
N HIS A 151 3.23 -10.06 -28.48
CA HIS A 151 4.52 -9.36 -28.43
C HIS A 151 5.51 -9.95 -27.42
N LYS A 152 5.23 -11.14 -26.85
CA LYS A 152 6.08 -11.84 -25.88
C LYS A 152 6.41 -10.99 -24.65
N THR A 153 5.48 -10.13 -24.24
CA THR A 153 5.52 -9.35 -23.00
C THR A 153 4.30 -9.67 -22.13
N ARG A 154 4.20 -9.03 -20.97
CA ARG A 154 3.11 -9.22 -20.00
C ARG A 154 2.29 -7.96 -19.86
N PHE A 155 1.00 -8.09 -19.59
CA PHE A 155 0.15 -6.96 -19.25
C PHE A 155 0.11 -6.75 -17.73
N ARG A 156 0.79 -5.69 -17.27
CA ARG A 156 0.68 -5.17 -15.90
C ARG A 156 -0.36 -4.06 -15.85
N SER A 157 -1.26 -4.10 -14.88
CA SER A 157 -2.33 -3.11 -14.79
C SER A 157 -2.73 -2.81 -13.35
N GLN A 158 -2.91 -1.53 -13.07
CA GLN A 158 -3.67 -1.03 -11.94
C GLN A 158 -5.18 -1.09 -12.26
N THR A 159 -5.77 -2.26 -12.04
CA THR A 159 -7.16 -2.56 -12.43
C THR A 159 -8.16 -2.11 -11.35
N TYR A 160 -8.27 -0.80 -11.18
CA TYR A 160 -9.25 -0.09 -10.35
C TYR A 160 -9.48 1.32 -10.91
N GLY A 161 -10.52 2.01 -10.44
CA GLY A 161 -10.88 3.37 -10.86
C GLY A 161 -12.04 3.40 -11.85
N ILE A 162 -11.91 4.18 -12.92
CA ILE A 162 -12.87 4.41 -13.99
C ILE A 162 -12.18 4.17 -15.33
N PRO A 163 -12.66 3.24 -16.18
CA PRO A 163 -14.01 2.65 -16.17
C PRO A 163 -14.27 1.58 -15.10
N ALA A 164 -15.54 1.17 -14.98
CA ALA A 164 -16.10 0.34 -13.90
C ALA A 164 -15.55 -1.10 -13.78
N VAL A 165 -14.24 -1.29 -13.62
CA VAL A 165 -13.64 -2.61 -13.37
C VAL A 165 -14.00 -3.15 -11.99
N THR A 166 -14.06 -4.47 -11.86
CA THR A 166 -14.39 -5.19 -10.60
C THR A 166 -13.16 -5.90 -10.03
N LEU A 167 -13.30 -6.53 -8.86
CA LEU A 167 -12.21 -7.34 -8.30
C LEU A 167 -11.86 -8.47 -9.28
N SER A 168 -12.87 -9.12 -9.84
CA SER A 168 -12.73 -10.17 -10.86
C SER A 168 -12.02 -9.70 -12.14
N SER A 169 -12.11 -8.43 -12.52
CA SER A 169 -11.40 -7.88 -13.68
C SER A 169 -9.87 -8.06 -13.58
N ASN A 170 -9.29 -8.10 -12.37
CA ASN A 170 -7.85 -8.39 -12.17
C ASN A 170 -7.44 -9.77 -12.69
N SER A 171 -8.37 -10.71 -12.87
CA SER A 171 -8.06 -12.01 -13.48
C SER A 171 -7.74 -11.94 -14.97
N LEU A 172 -8.09 -10.82 -15.60
CA LEU A 172 -7.93 -10.59 -17.03
C LEU A 172 -6.58 -9.97 -17.40
N VAL A 173 -5.73 -9.65 -16.43
CA VAL A 173 -4.37 -9.13 -16.63
C VAL A 173 -3.33 -10.09 -16.07
N ASP A 174 -2.08 -10.02 -16.54
CA ASP A 174 -1.03 -10.97 -16.14
C ASP A 174 -0.41 -10.60 -14.78
N LEU A 175 -0.24 -9.30 -14.54
CA LEU A 175 0.38 -8.74 -13.34
C LEU A 175 -0.53 -7.65 -12.74
N PRO A 176 -1.52 -8.01 -11.91
CA PRO A 176 -2.34 -7.04 -11.19
C PRO A 176 -1.46 -6.25 -10.21
N GLU A 177 -1.59 -4.94 -10.28
CA GLU A 177 -0.83 -3.98 -9.49
C GLU A 177 -1.79 -3.11 -8.68
N GLY A 178 -1.43 -2.82 -7.43
CA GLY A 178 -2.20 -1.90 -6.58
C GLY A 178 -1.43 -0.62 -6.26
N GLU A 179 -2.06 0.24 -5.47
CA GLU A 179 -1.43 1.42 -4.85
C GLU A 179 -2.12 1.76 -3.52
N GLY A 180 -1.40 2.50 -2.66
CA GLY A 180 -1.93 3.00 -1.39
C GLY A 180 -1.51 2.19 -0.16
N ALA A 181 -1.07 2.90 0.87
CA ALA A 181 -0.55 2.34 2.12
C ALA A 181 -1.62 2.13 3.21
N GLN A 182 -2.90 2.32 2.90
CA GLN A 182 -4.00 2.30 3.87
C GLN A 182 -4.40 0.87 4.30
N TRP A 183 -3.50 0.15 4.99
CA TRP A 183 -3.65 -1.27 5.31
C TRP A 183 -4.82 -1.62 6.25
N ARG A 184 -5.39 -0.62 6.96
CA ARG A 184 -6.54 -0.77 7.88
C ARG A 184 -7.86 -0.28 7.28
N SER A 185 -7.89 0.08 6.01
CA SER A 185 -9.11 0.45 5.29
C SER A 185 -9.14 -0.20 3.91
N PHE A 186 -10.15 0.11 3.11
CA PHE A 186 -10.12 -0.24 1.70
C PHE A 186 -8.90 0.38 1.03
N SER A 187 -8.24 -0.39 0.17
CA SER A 187 -7.14 0.09 -0.66
C SER A 187 -7.07 -0.69 -1.98
N PRO A 188 -6.68 -0.04 -3.08
CA PRO A 188 -6.33 -0.72 -4.32
C PRO A 188 -5.18 -1.74 -4.15
N THR A 189 -4.26 -1.50 -3.22
CA THR A 189 -3.23 -2.49 -2.84
C THR A 189 -3.82 -3.81 -2.40
N ARG A 190 -4.77 -3.80 -1.46
CA ARG A 190 -5.37 -5.05 -0.97
C ARG A 190 -6.37 -5.64 -1.96
N TRP A 191 -7.01 -4.82 -2.78
CA TRP A 191 -7.77 -5.27 -3.94
C TRP A 191 -6.93 -6.15 -4.89
N ALA A 192 -5.74 -5.67 -5.29
CA ALA A 192 -4.84 -6.42 -6.16
C ALA A 192 -4.30 -7.69 -5.48
N SER A 193 -3.91 -7.61 -4.20
CA SER A 193 -3.38 -8.77 -3.47
C SER A 193 -4.41 -9.88 -3.30
N SER A 194 -5.66 -9.53 -2.94
CA SER A 194 -6.75 -10.49 -2.81
C SER A 194 -7.09 -11.16 -4.14
N ALA A 195 -7.12 -10.41 -5.24
CA ALA A 195 -7.31 -11.00 -6.56
C ALA A 195 -6.18 -11.98 -6.94
N ASN A 196 -4.93 -11.67 -6.58
CA ASN A 196 -3.80 -12.58 -6.81
C ASN A 196 -3.89 -13.83 -5.93
N HIS A 197 -4.25 -13.70 -4.65
CA HIS A 197 -4.43 -14.83 -3.73
C HIS A 197 -5.53 -15.78 -4.21
N LEU A 198 -6.70 -15.26 -4.58
CA LEU A 198 -7.83 -16.03 -5.12
C LEU A 198 -7.44 -16.82 -6.39
N GLN A 199 -6.54 -16.27 -7.21
CA GLN A 199 -6.05 -16.90 -8.43
C GLN A 199 -4.81 -17.78 -8.23
N GLY A 200 -4.30 -17.90 -7.01
CA GLY A 200 -3.08 -18.65 -6.71
C GLY A 200 -1.81 -18.05 -7.32
N ARG A 201 -1.80 -16.74 -7.62
CA ARG A 201 -0.63 -16.02 -8.13
C ARG A 201 0.30 -15.68 -6.97
N SER A 202 1.58 -15.99 -7.13
CA SER A 202 2.58 -15.82 -6.06
C SER A 202 3.15 -14.41 -5.94
N VAL A 203 2.89 -13.55 -6.94
CA VAL A 203 3.44 -12.19 -7.01
C VAL A 203 2.30 -11.19 -7.00
N THR A 204 2.39 -10.24 -6.07
CA THR A 204 1.54 -9.05 -6.03
C THR A 204 2.44 -7.83 -6.07
N SER A 205 2.29 -7.00 -7.09
CA SER A 205 3.01 -5.75 -7.20
C SER A 205 2.20 -4.55 -6.72
N ALA A 206 2.90 -3.49 -6.32
CA ALA A 206 2.27 -2.21 -6.03
C ALA A 206 3.17 -1.04 -6.39
N GLU A 207 2.57 0.01 -6.94
CA GLU A 207 3.19 1.33 -6.96
C GLU A 207 3.36 1.82 -5.53
N THR A 208 4.60 2.14 -5.15
CA THR A 208 4.99 2.42 -3.77
C THR A 208 5.72 3.76 -3.67
N TRP A 209 5.46 4.51 -2.60
CA TRP A 209 6.11 5.76 -2.23
C TRP A 209 5.72 7.02 -3.02
N THR A 210 4.67 6.99 -3.85
CA THR A 210 4.25 8.09 -4.74
C THR A 210 4.25 9.48 -4.08
N TRP A 211 3.72 9.57 -2.86
CA TRP A 211 3.52 10.83 -2.12
C TRP A 211 4.37 10.93 -0.84
N LEU A 212 5.41 10.11 -0.74
CA LEU A 212 6.18 9.93 0.49
C LEU A 212 6.87 11.24 0.92
N HIS A 213 6.56 11.66 2.14
CA HIS A 213 7.20 12.77 2.87
C HIS A 213 7.43 14.06 2.06
N SER A 214 6.42 14.53 1.34
CA SER A 214 6.42 15.81 0.59
C SER A 214 7.02 17.02 1.37
N PRO A 215 7.75 17.94 0.70
CA PRO A 215 8.03 18.06 -0.74
C PRO A 215 9.16 17.13 -1.24
N ALA A 216 9.55 17.29 -2.51
CA ALA A 216 10.64 16.51 -3.13
C ALA A 216 11.95 16.52 -2.31
N PHE A 217 12.68 15.39 -2.36
CA PHE A 217 13.96 15.17 -1.66
C PHE A 217 13.91 15.17 -0.13
N ARG A 218 12.72 14.99 0.46
CA ARG A 218 12.53 14.95 1.92
C ARG A 218 12.32 13.54 2.49
N ALA A 219 12.01 12.56 1.63
CA ALA A 219 11.89 11.17 2.05
C ALA A 219 13.20 10.64 2.66
N THR A 220 13.09 9.97 3.80
CA THR A 220 14.18 9.33 4.54
C THR A 220 14.18 7.81 4.33
N PRO A 221 15.30 7.10 4.57
CA PRO A 221 15.32 5.64 4.56
C PRO A 221 14.27 4.99 5.47
N LEU A 222 13.97 5.60 6.63
CA LEU A 222 12.97 5.11 7.56
C LEU A 222 11.55 5.28 6.99
N ASP A 223 11.26 6.38 6.28
CA ASP A 223 9.99 6.57 5.58
C ASP A 223 9.74 5.45 4.56
N LEU A 224 10.76 5.14 3.76
CA LEU A 224 10.69 4.09 2.74
C LEU A 224 10.39 2.73 3.38
N LYS A 225 11.11 2.39 4.46
CA LYS A 225 10.87 1.14 5.19
C LYS A 225 9.47 1.11 5.81
N ALA A 226 9.07 2.18 6.50
CA ALA A 226 7.80 2.24 7.21
C ALA A 226 6.62 2.07 6.25
N GLU A 227 6.63 2.75 5.11
CA GLU A 227 5.59 2.58 4.09
C GLU A 227 5.63 1.21 3.43
N ALA A 228 6.82 0.68 3.09
CA ALA A 228 6.94 -0.66 2.54
C ALA A 228 6.31 -1.74 3.45
N ASP A 229 6.47 -1.60 4.76
CA ASP A 229 5.86 -2.52 5.73
C ASP A 229 4.33 -2.47 5.67
N LEU A 230 3.72 -1.29 5.44
CA LEU A 230 2.28 -1.18 5.24
C LEU A 230 1.81 -1.87 3.95
N PHE A 231 2.61 -1.82 2.88
CA PHE A 231 2.32 -2.59 1.65
C PHE A 231 2.49 -4.10 1.86
N PHE A 232 3.54 -4.52 2.56
CA PHE A 232 3.76 -5.92 2.92
C PHE A 232 2.60 -6.48 3.75
N LEU A 233 2.08 -5.73 4.73
CA LEU A 233 0.91 -6.10 5.53
C LEU A 233 -0.35 -6.33 4.70
N GLN A 234 -0.40 -5.77 3.48
CA GLN A 234 -1.48 -5.93 2.51
C GLN A 234 -1.27 -7.09 1.53
N GLY A 235 -0.19 -7.86 1.67
CA GLY A 235 0.12 -9.02 0.81
C GLY A 235 0.96 -8.68 -0.42
N VAL A 236 1.47 -7.45 -0.53
CA VAL A 236 2.43 -7.08 -1.58
C VAL A 236 3.75 -7.80 -1.35
N ASN A 237 4.41 -8.20 -2.44
CA ASN A 237 5.75 -8.79 -2.38
C ASN A 237 6.61 -8.40 -3.59
N GLN A 238 6.20 -7.37 -4.34
CA GLN A 238 6.97 -6.68 -5.36
C GLN A 238 6.69 -5.18 -5.30
N LEU A 239 7.63 -4.41 -4.76
CA LEU A 239 7.51 -2.96 -4.68
C LEU A 239 7.99 -2.33 -6.00
N VAL A 240 7.18 -1.44 -6.57
CA VAL A 240 7.55 -0.62 -7.74
C VAL A 240 7.67 0.83 -7.26
N GLY A 241 8.90 1.30 -7.09
CA GLY A 241 9.16 2.61 -6.49
C GLY A 241 8.76 3.76 -7.41
N HIS A 242 7.87 4.62 -6.94
CA HIS A 242 7.45 5.86 -7.58
C HIS A 242 8.09 7.05 -6.84
N GLY A 243 9.08 7.74 -7.40
CA GLY A 243 9.78 7.41 -8.64
C GLY A 243 11.28 7.68 -8.56
N TRP A 244 11.95 7.35 -9.67
CA TRP A 244 13.34 7.71 -9.94
C TRP A 244 13.34 8.76 -11.05
N PRO A 245 13.37 10.06 -10.71
CA PRO A 245 13.46 11.11 -11.71
C PRO A 245 14.74 10.96 -12.55
N TYR A 246 14.62 11.01 -13.88
CA TYR A 246 15.79 11.06 -14.74
C TYR A 246 16.48 12.42 -14.58
N SER A 247 17.77 12.40 -14.24
CA SER A 247 18.57 13.59 -14.01
C SER A 247 19.81 13.57 -14.91
N PRO A 248 19.80 14.28 -16.05
CA PRO A 248 21.00 14.41 -16.89
C PRO A 248 22.04 15.31 -16.20
N LYS A 249 23.30 15.31 -16.67
CA LYS A 249 24.38 16.10 -16.06
C LYS A 249 24.05 17.60 -15.95
N GLU A 250 23.32 18.13 -16.94
CA GLU A 250 22.91 19.53 -17.00
C GLU A 250 21.83 19.89 -15.95
N ALA A 251 21.23 18.89 -15.29
CA ALA A 251 20.27 19.11 -14.21
C ALA A 251 20.91 19.70 -12.94
N GLY A 252 22.23 19.54 -12.77
CA GLY A 252 22.92 19.86 -11.52
C GLY A 252 22.49 18.95 -10.37
N GLU A 253 22.96 19.25 -9.15
CA GLU A 253 22.55 18.54 -7.94
C GLU A 253 21.42 19.30 -7.22
N PRO A 254 20.39 18.61 -6.69
CA PRO A 254 20.20 17.15 -6.61
C PRO A 254 19.44 16.54 -7.80
N GLY A 255 19.53 17.14 -8.99
CA GLY A 255 18.86 16.64 -10.19
C GLY A 255 17.44 17.19 -10.39
N TRP A 256 16.63 16.47 -11.16
CA TRP A 256 15.23 16.80 -11.41
C TRP A 256 14.34 16.18 -10.33
N ALA A 257 13.32 16.92 -9.91
CA ALA A 257 12.21 16.35 -9.14
C ALA A 257 11.06 16.03 -10.08
N PHE A 258 10.33 14.96 -9.76
CA PHE A 258 9.02 14.71 -10.34
C PHE A 258 7.95 15.56 -9.65
N TYR A 259 6.75 15.72 -10.23
CA TYR A 259 5.69 16.52 -9.56
C TYR A 259 5.20 15.85 -8.27
N ALA A 260 5.32 14.53 -8.19
CA ALA A 260 5.05 13.78 -6.97
C ALA A 260 6.23 13.88 -6.00
N ALA A 261 5.94 13.67 -4.72
CA ALA A 261 6.88 14.00 -3.65
C ALA A 261 8.14 13.12 -3.64
N ALA A 262 8.03 11.84 -3.98
CA ALA A 262 9.17 10.95 -3.90
C ALA A 262 10.15 11.15 -5.07
N ALA A 263 11.37 11.60 -4.74
CA ALA A 263 12.54 11.63 -5.61
C ALA A 263 13.58 10.64 -5.05
N LEU A 264 13.43 9.37 -5.40
CA LEU A 264 14.15 8.24 -4.78
C LEU A 264 15.32 7.78 -5.67
N ASP A 265 16.29 8.67 -5.87
CA ASP A 265 17.48 8.44 -6.67
C ASP A 265 18.77 8.68 -5.89
N ASP A 266 19.90 8.37 -6.53
CA ASP A 266 21.25 8.44 -5.97
C ASP A 266 21.80 9.87 -5.80
N HIS A 267 21.02 10.90 -6.16
CA HIS A 267 21.30 12.30 -5.82
C HIS A 267 20.99 12.62 -4.36
N ASN A 268 20.25 11.75 -3.66
CA ASN A 268 20.05 11.88 -2.22
C ASN A 268 21.34 11.52 -1.44
N PRO A 269 21.87 12.39 -0.56
CA PRO A 269 23.11 12.08 0.16
C PRO A 269 23.01 10.85 1.09
N TRP A 270 21.84 10.62 1.68
CA TRP A 270 21.54 9.42 2.48
C TRP A 270 21.60 8.11 1.68
N TRP A 271 21.68 8.14 0.34
CA TRP A 271 21.73 6.95 -0.51
C TRP A 271 22.89 5.98 -0.18
N LEU A 272 23.88 6.43 0.58
CA LEU A 272 24.94 5.58 1.13
C LEU A 272 24.42 4.36 1.92
N VAL A 273 23.18 4.40 2.47
CA VAL A 273 22.54 3.24 3.14
C VAL A 273 21.51 2.52 2.28
N MET A 274 21.27 2.95 1.03
CA MET A 274 20.31 2.29 0.13
C MET A 274 20.60 0.79 -0.07
N PRO A 275 21.86 0.31 -0.13
CA PRO A 275 22.16 -1.13 -0.16
C PRO A 275 21.62 -1.92 1.05
N ASP A 276 21.56 -1.31 2.24
CA ASP A 276 21.04 -1.97 3.44
C ASP A 276 19.51 -1.99 3.45
N LEU A 277 18.89 -0.85 3.08
CA LEU A 277 17.44 -0.77 2.90
C LEU A 277 16.95 -1.75 1.84
N THR A 278 17.57 -1.79 0.67
CA THR A 278 17.17 -2.70 -0.41
C THR A 278 17.37 -4.17 -0.06
N ARG A 279 18.42 -4.54 0.69
CA ARG A 279 18.56 -5.91 1.23
C ARG A 279 17.40 -6.28 2.15
N TYR A 280 16.96 -5.37 3.02
CA TYR A 280 15.77 -5.57 3.84
C TYR A 280 14.53 -5.81 2.96
N LEU A 281 14.26 -4.90 2.01
CA LEU A 281 13.08 -4.98 1.13
C LEU A 281 13.06 -6.27 0.29
N GLN A 282 14.23 -6.69 -0.21
CA GLN A 282 14.40 -7.93 -0.97
C GLN A 282 14.12 -9.17 -0.11
N ARG A 283 14.65 -9.23 1.13
CA ARG A 283 14.44 -10.38 2.01
C ARG A 283 12.98 -10.52 2.43
N VAL A 284 12.30 -9.41 2.77
CA VAL A 284 10.87 -9.47 3.11
C VAL A 284 10.04 -9.87 1.88
N SER A 285 10.30 -9.27 0.71
CA SER A 285 9.65 -9.65 -0.55
C SER A 285 9.85 -11.14 -0.87
N TYR A 286 11.06 -11.66 -0.67
CA TYR A 286 11.37 -13.08 -0.88
C TYR A 286 10.56 -13.98 0.07
N VAL A 287 10.55 -13.66 1.37
CA VAL A 287 9.81 -14.42 2.39
C VAL A 287 8.31 -14.44 2.09
N LEU A 288 7.73 -13.29 1.73
CA LEU A 288 6.30 -13.17 1.45
C LEU A 288 5.85 -13.83 0.13
N ARG A 289 6.80 -14.30 -0.70
CA ARG A 289 6.50 -15.13 -1.88
C ARG A 289 6.46 -16.63 -1.58
N GLN A 290 6.96 -17.08 -0.44
CA GLN A 290 7.07 -18.51 -0.13
C GLN A 290 5.72 -19.13 0.24
N GLY A 291 5.43 -20.35 -0.20
CA GLY A 291 4.20 -21.07 0.19
C GLY A 291 2.91 -20.46 -0.37
N LYS A 292 1.86 -20.40 0.45
CA LYS A 292 0.56 -19.79 0.15
C LYS A 292 0.15 -18.78 1.23
N PRO A 293 -0.66 -17.75 0.91
CA PRO A 293 -1.26 -16.90 1.94
C PRO A 293 -2.21 -17.75 2.79
N ALA A 294 -2.30 -17.46 4.08
CA ALA A 294 -3.09 -18.23 5.05
C ALA A 294 -4.16 -17.34 5.73
N ASN A 295 -4.86 -16.54 4.93
CA ASN A 295 -5.98 -15.73 5.39
C ASN A 295 -7.20 -16.61 5.72
N ASP A 296 -7.97 -16.25 6.75
CA ASP A 296 -9.17 -17.01 7.15
C ASP A 296 -10.48 -16.36 6.73
N VAL A 297 -10.43 -15.06 6.42
CA VAL A 297 -11.62 -14.25 6.20
C VAL A 297 -11.70 -13.83 4.74
N ALA A 298 -12.82 -14.16 4.10
CA ALA A 298 -13.29 -13.50 2.90
C ALA A 298 -14.18 -12.32 3.28
N LEU A 299 -13.86 -11.13 2.79
CA LEU A 299 -14.70 -9.94 2.91
C LEU A 299 -15.38 -9.67 1.57
N LEU A 300 -16.70 -9.89 1.51
CA LEU A 300 -17.46 -9.67 0.28
C LEU A 300 -17.50 -8.18 -0.06
N LEU A 301 -17.06 -7.81 -1.26
CA LEU A 301 -17.20 -6.48 -1.79
C LEU A 301 -18.65 -6.27 -2.26
N PRO A 302 -19.37 -5.23 -1.79
CA PRO A 302 -20.73 -4.92 -2.23
C PRO A 302 -20.78 -4.34 -3.67
N THR A 303 -20.30 -5.08 -4.66
CA THR A 303 -20.21 -4.64 -6.07
C THR A 303 -21.59 -4.35 -6.67
N ASP A 304 -22.57 -5.21 -6.40
CA ASP A 304 -23.95 -5.01 -6.87
C ASP A 304 -24.58 -3.73 -6.26
N ASP A 305 -24.30 -3.44 -4.99
CA ASP A 305 -24.71 -2.19 -4.34
C ASP A 305 -23.99 -0.97 -4.92
N ALA A 306 -22.72 -1.11 -5.31
CA ALA A 306 -21.97 -0.05 -5.98
C ALA A 306 -22.61 0.33 -7.32
N TRP A 307 -22.89 -0.65 -8.19
CA TRP A 307 -23.54 -0.38 -9.48
C TRP A 307 -24.92 0.27 -9.31
N ALA A 308 -25.70 -0.16 -8.32
CA ALA A 308 -27.01 0.42 -8.03
C ALA A 308 -26.95 1.92 -7.63
N GLN A 309 -25.79 2.39 -7.18
CA GLN A 309 -25.56 3.77 -6.75
C GLN A 309 -24.91 4.65 -7.84
N PHE A 310 -24.62 4.09 -9.01
CA PHE A 310 -24.01 4.83 -10.11
C PHE A 310 -24.88 6.00 -10.57
N THR A 311 -24.23 7.06 -10.99
CA THR A 311 -24.86 8.18 -11.73
C THR A 311 -23.93 8.58 -12.86
N ALA A 312 -24.45 9.28 -13.88
CA ALA A 312 -23.61 9.79 -14.96
C ALA A 312 -22.40 10.57 -14.41
N GLY A 313 -21.19 10.17 -14.82
CA GLY A 313 -19.92 10.71 -14.32
C GLY A 313 -19.44 10.17 -12.96
N LYS A 314 -20.16 9.23 -12.33
CA LYS A 314 -19.79 8.55 -11.08
C LYS A 314 -20.09 7.05 -11.21
N ASP A 315 -19.17 6.37 -11.88
CA ASP A 315 -19.30 5.01 -12.38
C ASP A 315 -18.10 4.13 -11.99
N SER A 316 -17.51 4.36 -10.81
CA SER A 316 -16.44 3.54 -10.26
C SER A 316 -16.93 2.58 -9.17
N VAL A 317 -16.61 1.30 -9.34
CA VAL A 317 -16.83 0.27 -8.31
C VAL A 317 -15.86 0.50 -7.14
N SER A 318 -14.56 0.61 -7.42
CA SER A 318 -13.52 0.72 -6.38
C SER A 318 -13.64 2.01 -5.56
N GLU A 319 -13.94 3.16 -6.17
CA GLU A 319 -14.13 4.42 -5.41
C GLU A 319 -15.36 4.37 -4.49
N SER A 320 -16.31 3.47 -4.75
CA SER A 320 -17.48 3.27 -3.89
C SER A 320 -17.18 2.41 -2.65
N MET A 321 -16.10 1.62 -2.68
CA MET A 321 -15.86 0.58 -1.66
C MET A 321 -15.53 1.13 -0.28
N GLU A 322 -14.76 2.21 -0.17
CA GLU A 322 -14.44 2.81 1.14
C GLU A 322 -15.72 3.16 1.93
N ARG A 323 -16.68 3.80 1.26
CA ARG A 323 -17.97 4.15 1.85
C ARG A 323 -18.85 2.93 2.10
N LEU A 324 -18.87 1.96 1.17
CA LEU A 324 -19.74 0.78 1.28
C LEU A 324 -19.28 -0.18 2.38
N LEU A 325 -17.98 -0.34 2.58
CA LEU A 325 -17.41 -1.15 3.65
C LEU A 325 -17.46 -0.43 5.00
N GLY A 326 -17.31 0.89 5.00
CA GLY A 326 -17.27 1.71 6.21
C GLY A 326 -15.95 1.57 6.98
N PRO A 327 -15.76 2.38 8.05
CA PRO A 327 -14.48 2.47 8.75
C PRO A 327 -14.25 1.36 9.78
N GLU A 328 -15.27 0.57 10.13
CA GLU A 328 -15.19 -0.36 11.27
C GLU A 328 -14.79 -1.79 10.86
N VAL A 329 -15.27 -2.29 9.72
CA VAL A 329 -15.19 -3.72 9.36
C VAL A 329 -13.74 -4.22 9.28
N ILE A 330 -12.88 -3.51 8.54
CA ILE A 330 -11.49 -3.92 8.34
C ILE A 330 -10.67 -3.86 9.64
N PRO A 331 -10.69 -2.75 10.41
CA PRO A 331 -10.05 -2.70 11.72
C PRO A 331 -10.50 -3.82 12.67
N GLN A 332 -11.79 -4.12 12.71
CA GLN A 332 -12.34 -5.18 13.58
C GLN A 332 -11.82 -6.58 13.22
N ILE A 333 -11.63 -6.87 11.92
CA ILE A 333 -11.03 -8.14 11.47
C ILE A 333 -9.57 -8.23 11.92
N LEU A 334 -8.79 -7.17 11.66
CA LEU A 334 -7.36 -7.13 11.94
C LEU A 334 -7.07 -7.17 13.45
N ASP A 335 -7.79 -6.38 14.25
CA ASP A 335 -7.61 -6.30 15.70
C ASP A 335 -8.08 -7.58 16.42
N ALA A 336 -8.97 -8.34 15.80
CA ALA A 336 -9.38 -9.67 16.28
C ALA A 336 -8.34 -10.76 16.01
N GLY A 337 -7.22 -10.44 15.35
CA GLY A 337 -6.14 -11.39 15.09
C GLY A 337 -6.33 -12.23 13.83
N PHE A 338 -7.16 -11.76 12.89
CA PHE A 338 -7.39 -12.39 11.60
C PHE A 338 -6.80 -11.53 10.47
N ASN A 339 -6.49 -12.17 9.35
CA ASN A 339 -6.19 -11.50 8.10
C ASN A 339 -7.19 -11.95 7.03
N PHE A 340 -7.34 -11.17 5.97
CA PHE A 340 -8.45 -11.28 5.05
C PHE A 340 -8.06 -11.02 3.61
N ASP A 341 -8.86 -11.59 2.72
CA ASP A 341 -8.92 -11.23 1.31
C ASP A 341 -10.31 -10.70 0.94
N PHE A 342 -10.36 -9.74 0.03
CA PHE A 342 -11.59 -9.38 -0.65
C PHE A 342 -12.07 -10.49 -1.58
N ILE A 343 -13.38 -10.64 -1.72
CA ILE A 343 -14.02 -11.51 -2.70
C ILE A 343 -15.23 -10.79 -3.30
N ASP A 344 -15.66 -11.14 -4.50
CA ASP A 344 -16.88 -10.59 -5.13
C ASP A 344 -17.86 -11.70 -5.55
N SER A 345 -19.09 -11.31 -5.92
CA SER A 345 -20.17 -12.23 -6.31
C SER A 345 -19.78 -13.12 -7.49
N GLU A 346 -18.96 -12.61 -8.42
CA GLU A 346 -18.49 -13.31 -9.61
C GLU A 346 -17.46 -14.39 -9.27
N THR A 347 -16.50 -14.09 -8.39
CA THR A 347 -15.54 -15.06 -7.88
C THR A 347 -16.25 -16.18 -7.13
N ILE A 348 -17.19 -15.84 -6.23
CA ILE A 348 -18.00 -16.86 -5.52
C ILE A 348 -18.70 -17.75 -6.55
N ALA A 349 -19.39 -17.17 -7.53
CA ALA A 349 -20.11 -17.93 -8.54
C ALA A 349 -19.21 -18.91 -9.33
N LYS A 350 -17.96 -18.51 -9.63
CA LYS A 350 -17.00 -19.31 -10.41
C LYS A 350 -16.27 -20.37 -9.59
N THR A 351 -15.79 -20.03 -8.40
CA THR A 351 -14.83 -20.85 -7.65
C THR A 351 -15.29 -21.19 -6.23
N GLY A 352 -16.43 -20.68 -5.78
CA GLY A 352 -16.91 -20.81 -4.41
C GLY A 352 -16.14 -19.93 -3.43
N ILE A 353 -16.25 -20.24 -2.14
CA ILE A 353 -15.64 -19.49 -1.03
C ILE A 353 -14.49 -20.33 -0.46
N PRO A 354 -13.22 -20.02 -0.77
CA PRO A 354 -12.08 -20.85 -0.34
C PRO A 354 -11.57 -20.51 1.07
N TYR A 355 -12.38 -19.84 1.90
CA TYR A 355 -12.01 -19.35 3.23
C TYR A 355 -12.96 -19.91 4.30
N PRO A 356 -12.50 -20.09 5.56
CA PRO A 356 -13.33 -20.52 6.69
C PRO A 356 -14.45 -19.54 7.10
N VAL A 357 -14.28 -18.24 6.85
CA VAL A 357 -15.23 -17.18 7.23
C VAL A 357 -15.56 -16.32 6.02
N LEU A 358 -16.84 -16.01 5.82
CA LEU A 358 -17.33 -15.01 4.87
C LEU A 358 -18.05 -13.89 5.63
N ILE A 359 -17.65 -12.64 5.39
CA ILE A 359 -18.30 -11.44 5.92
C ILE A 359 -19.04 -10.72 4.79
N LEU A 360 -20.31 -10.37 5.04
CA LEU A 360 -21.20 -9.60 4.17
C LEU A 360 -21.37 -8.19 4.79
N PRO A 361 -20.53 -7.20 4.42
CA PRO A 361 -20.50 -5.89 5.06
C PRO A 361 -21.58 -4.96 4.53
N GLY A 362 -22.74 -4.92 5.18
CA GLY A 362 -23.86 -4.06 4.78
C GLY A 362 -24.35 -4.29 3.35
N VAL A 363 -24.34 -5.55 2.90
CA VAL A 363 -24.77 -5.97 1.56
C VAL A 363 -26.30 -5.98 1.50
N GLU A 364 -26.88 -5.12 0.66
CA GLU A 364 -28.33 -5.08 0.41
C GLU A 364 -28.68 -5.94 -0.81
N ARG A 365 -27.86 -5.86 -1.86
CA ARG A 365 -28.06 -6.55 -3.15
C ARG A 365 -27.09 -7.69 -3.34
N LEU A 366 -27.62 -8.84 -3.72
CA LEU A 366 -26.81 -10.03 -3.97
C LEU A 366 -27.50 -10.95 -4.98
N PRO A 367 -26.85 -11.41 -6.07
CA PRO A 367 -27.50 -12.30 -7.01
C PRO A 367 -27.99 -13.60 -6.33
N LEU A 368 -29.25 -13.99 -6.55
CA LEU A 368 -29.84 -15.20 -5.97
C LEU A 368 -28.98 -16.46 -6.15
N ALA A 369 -28.34 -16.63 -7.31
CA ALA A 369 -27.44 -17.75 -7.56
C ALA A 369 -26.24 -17.76 -6.60
N THR A 370 -25.61 -16.61 -6.40
CA THR A 370 -24.53 -16.42 -5.43
C THR A 370 -25.04 -16.62 -4.00
N TYR A 371 -26.22 -16.09 -3.66
CA TYR A 371 -26.75 -16.24 -2.31
C TYR A 371 -27.05 -17.70 -1.93
N ARG A 372 -27.54 -18.51 -2.88
CA ARG A 372 -27.70 -19.96 -2.70
C ARG A 372 -26.38 -20.69 -2.46
N GLN A 373 -25.29 -20.24 -3.09
CA GLN A 373 -23.96 -20.80 -2.82
C GLN A 373 -23.48 -20.44 -1.42
N ILE A 374 -23.70 -19.20 -0.96
CA ILE A 374 -23.42 -18.78 0.42
C ILE A 374 -24.24 -19.59 1.42
N GLU A 375 -25.52 -19.82 1.14
CA GLU A 375 -26.39 -20.64 1.98
C GLU A 375 -25.88 -22.09 2.07
N THR A 376 -25.45 -22.65 0.94
CA THR A 376 -24.85 -24.00 0.89
C THR A 376 -23.52 -24.05 1.64
N TYR A 377 -22.67 -23.04 1.49
CA TYR A 377 -21.42 -22.89 2.23
C TYR A 377 -21.67 -22.85 3.74
N ALA A 378 -22.65 -22.09 4.21
CA ALA A 378 -23.03 -22.03 5.63
C ALA A 378 -23.52 -23.40 6.14
N ARG A 379 -24.34 -24.11 5.35
CA ARG A 379 -24.80 -25.48 5.69
C ARG A 379 -23.65 -26.48 5.79
N ASN A 380 -22.60 -26.30 5.01
CA ASN A 380 -21.42 -27.15 5.00
C ASN A 380 -20.39 -26.79 6.09
N GLY A 381 -20.73 -25.90 7.02
CA GLY A 381 -19.90 -25.55 8.18
C GLY A 381 -19.06 -24.29 8.00
N GLY A 382 -19.18 -23.59 6.86
CA GLY A 382 -18.62 -22.27 6.69
C GLY A 382 -19.28 -21.24 7.61
N ILE A 383 -18.52 -20.29 8.13
CA ILE A 383 -19.04 -19.21 8.97
C ILE A 383 -19.47 -18.06 8.06
N VAL A 384 -20.71 -17.60 8.17
CA VAL A 384 -21.22 -16.43 7.43
C VAL A 384 -21.65 -15.36 8.43
N ILE A 385 -21.08 -14.17 8.33
CA ILE A 385 -21.40 -13.03 9.18
C ILE A 385 -21.93 -11.90 8.30
N ALA A 386 -23.14 -11.42 8.55
CA ALA A 386 -23.68 -10.21 7.93
C ALA A 386 -23.60 -9.04 8.90
N THR A 387 -23.18 -7.86 8.43
CA THR A 387 -23.13 -6.64 9.26
C THR A 387 -24.10 -5.58 8.76
N ARG A 388 -24.59 -4.72 9.66
CA ARG A 388 -25.53 -3.59 9.40
C ARG A 388 -26.90 -4.00 8.83
N THR A 389 -26.94 -4.66 7.68
CA THR A 389 -28.15 -5.16 7.02
C THR A 389 -27.93 -6.59 6.52
N LEU A 390 -29.04 -7.30 6.31
CA LEU A 390 -29.06 -8.57 5.60
C LEU A 390 -29.32 -8.32 4.10
N PRO A 391 -28.84 -9.19 3.20
CA PRO A 391 -29.26 -9.17 1.81
C PRO A 391 -30.79 -9.23 1.73
N SER A 392 -31.39 -8.35 0.94
CA SER A 392 -32.85 -8.16 0.97
C SER A 392 -33.47 -7.86 -0.39
N GLN A 393 -32.65 -7.72 -1.43
CA GLN A 393 -33.09 -7.40 -2.78
C GLN A 393 -32.21 -8.01 -3.87
N ALA A 394 -32.86 -8.58 -4.89
CA ALA A 394 -32.13 -9.11 -6.03
C ALA A 394 -31.59 -7.98 -6.92
N PRO A 395 -30.41 -8.12 -7.53
CA PRO A 395 -29.81 -7.07 -8.34
C PRO A 395 -30.35 -7.07 -9.77
N GLY A 396 -30.76 -5.90 -10.27
CA GLY A 396 -31.24 -5.70 -11.64
C GLY A 396 -32.76 -5.63 -11.75
N LEU A 397 -33.27 -5.08 -12.86
CA LEU A 397 -34.70 -4.75 -12.98
C LEU A 397 -35.60 -5.99 -13.03
N LEU A 398 -35.22 -6.98 -13.84
CA LEU A 398 -36.04 -8.18 -14.06
C LEU A 398 -35.91 -9.13 -12.86
N GLU A 399 -34.70 -9.25 -12.34
CA GLU A 399 -34.33 -10.06 -11.19
C GLU A 399 -34.95 -9.52 -9.90
N THR A 400 -35.01 -8.20 -9.70
CA THR A 400 -35.68 -7.60 -8.53
C THR A 400 -37.11 -8.10 -8.39
N GLU A 401 -37.86 -8.17 -9.49
CA GLU A 401 -39.25 -8.64 -9.49
C GLU A 401 -39.35 -10.15 -9.26
N ALA A 402 -38.45 -10.93 -9.89
CA ALA A 402 -38.49 -12.38 -9.82
C ALA A 402 -37.95 -12.95 -8.50
N ASP A 403 -36.79 -12.50 -8.05
CA ASP A 403 -35.92 -13.26 -7.13
C ASP A 403 -35.87 -12.72 -5.71
N THR A 404 -36.19 -11.43 -5.50
CA THR A 404 -36.22 -10.80 -4.18
C THR A 404 -36.98 -11.60 -3.11
N PRO A 405 -38.16 -12.22 -3.39
CA PRO A 405 -38.83 -13.05 -2.38
C PRO A 405 -37.98 -14.25 -1.91
N ARG A 406 -37.22 -14.87 -2.81
CA ARG A 406 -36.37 -16.03 -2.48
C ARG A 406 -35.12 -15.61 -1.70
N GLU A 407 -34.54 -14.46 -2.01
CA GLU A 407 -33.40 -13.94 -1.25
C GLU A 407 -33.79 -13.59 0.19
N ARG A 408 -34.97 -12.99 0.38
CA ARG A 408 -35.51 -12.71 1.72
C ARG A 408 -35.78 -13.99 2.51
N GLU A 409 -36.23 -15.04 1.84
CA GLU A 409 -36.38 -16.37 2.45
C GLU A 409 -35.02 -16.94 2.90
N ILE A 410 -33.98 -16.84 2.07
CA ILE A 410 -32.62 -17.26 2.45
C ILE A 410 -32.13 -16.46 3.67
N SER A 411 -32.30 -15.13 3.67
CA SER A 411 -31.93 -14.29 4.82
C SER A 411 -32.66 -14.68 6.10
N ALA A 412 -33.97 -14.93 6.02
CA ALA A 412 -34.74 -15.39 7.17
C ALA A 412 -34.24 -16.74 7.69
N ASN A 413 -33.99 -17.70 6.79
CA ASN A 413 -33.53 -19.03 7.14
C ASN A 413 -32.12 -19.03 7.75
N LEU A 414 -31.19 -18.25 7.18
CA LEU A 414 -29.80 -18.20 7.62
C LEU A 414 -29.62 -17.47 8.96
N PHE A 415 -30.30 -16.34 9.16
CA PHE A 415 -29.98 -15.41 10.26
C PHE A 415 -31.07 -15.29 11.34
N HIS A 416 -32.31 -15.71 11.07
CA HIS A 416 -33.44 -15.51 12.00
C HIS A 416 -34.07 -16.81 12.54
N THR A 417 -33.53 -17.99 12.18
CA THR A 417 -34.02 -19.27 12.72
C THR A 417 -33.04 -19.87 13.73
N PRO A 418 -33.50 -20.65 14.73
CA PRO A 418 -32.60 -21.39 15.63
C PRO A 418 -31.69 -22.41 14.93
N SER A 419 -32.12 -22.90 13.76
CA SER A 419 -31.32 -23.77 12.88
C SER A 419 -30.39 -23.01 11.94
N GLY A 420 -30.54 -21.69 11.88
CA GLY A 420 -29.74 -20.79 11.04
C GLY A 420 -28.26 -20.88 11.42
N ARG A 421 -27.40 -20.84 10.41
CA ARG A 421 -25.93 -20.93 10.56
C ARG A 421 -25.25 -19.58 10.37
N GLY A 422 -25.99 -18.56 9.95
CA GLY A 422 -25.48 -17.21 9.77
C GLY A 422 -25.50 -16.42 11.07
N LEU A 423 -24.56 -15.49 11.20
CA LEU A 423 -24.45 -14.56 12.33
C LEU A 423 -24.77 -13.15 11.85
N PHE A 424 -25.65 -12.45 12.55
CA PHE A 424 -25.99 -11.05 12.22
C PHE A 424 -25.42 -10.11 13.29
N VAL A 425 -24.62 -9.14 12.84
CA VAL A 425 -23.95 -8.14 13.68
C VAL A 425 -24.45 -6.75 13.27
N SER A 426 -25.45 -6.23 13.98
CA SER A 426 -26.04 -4.93 13.66
C SER A 426 -25.11 -3.74 13.97
N ASP A 427 -24.26 -3.87 14.99
CA ASP A 427 -23.21 -2.90 15.35
C ASP A 427 -21.84 -3.49 15.02
N GLU A 428 -21.20 -2.95 13.98
CA GLU A 428 -19.91 -3.45 13.47
C GLU A 428 -18.79 -3.42 14.52
N LYS A 429 -18.91 -2.64 15.59
CA LYS A 429 -17.94 -2.65 16.69
C LYS A 429 -17.89 -3.96 17.47
N GLN A 430 -18.91 -4.82 17.31
CA GLN A 430 -18.94 -6.16 17.89
C GLN A 430 -18.36 -7.23 16.95
N LEU A 431 -18.04 -6.89 15.70
CA LEU A 431 -17.59 -7.86 14.68
C LEU A 431 -16.34 -8.61 15.14
N GLY A 432 -15.34 -7.93 15.67
CA GLY A 432 -14.10 -8.56 16.15
C GLY A 432 -14.36 -9.57 17.27
N LYS A 433 -15.27 -9.23 18.19
CA LYS A 433 -15.70 -10.15 19.26
C LYS A 433 -16.39 -11.39 18.69
N THR A 434 -17.33 -11.22 17.76
CA THR A 434 -18.02 -12.32 17.10
C THR A 434 -17.05 -13.23 16.32
N LEU A 435 -16.04 -12.66 15.66
CA LEU A 435 -15.00 -13.43 14.98
C LEU A 435 -14.21 -14.31 15.94
N VAL A 436 -13.83 -13.79 17.12
CA VAL A 436 -13.10 -14.56 18.14
C VAL A 436 -13.97 -15.65 18.79
N GLU A 437 -15.27 -15.42 18.93
CA GLU A 437 -16.21 -16.40 19.52
C GLU A 437 -16.46 -17.60 18.60
N HIS A 438 -16.43 -17.39 17.28
CA HIS A 438 -16.78 -18.40 16.29
C HIS A 438 -15.60 -18.92 15.46
N GLY A 439 -14.50 -18.19 15.39
CA GLY A 439 -13.26 -18.55 14.72
C GLY A 439 -12.07 -18.65 15.68
N LYS A 440 -10.94 -19.14 15.17
CA LYS A 440 -9.69 -19.17 15.93
C LYS A 440 -8.73 -18.10 15.38
N PRO A 441 -8.41 -17.03 16.14
CA PRO A 441 -7.44 -16.03 15.71
C PRO A 441 -6.11 -16.66 15.31
N ASP A 442 -5.48 -16.09 14.29
CA ASP A 442 -4.18 -16.55 13.79
C ASP A 442 -3.03 -16.00 14.64
N VAL A 443 -3.15 -14.74 15.07
CA VAL A 443 -2.25 -14.09 16.02
C VAL A 443 -3.07 -13.41 17.11
N LYS A 444 -2.78 -13.71 18.38
CA LYS A 444 -3.45 -13.09 19.53
C LYS A 444 -2.43 -12.43 20.45
N THR A 445 -2.58 -11.13 20.68
CA THR A 445 -1.75 -10.40 21.65
C THR A 445 -2.35 -10.45 23.06
N SER A 446 -1.50 -10.35 24.08
CA SER A 446 -1.91 -10.30 25.50
C SER A 446 -2.59 -8.98 25.86
N SER A 447 -2.32 -7.92 25.09
CA SER A 447 -2.95 -6.61 25.20
C SER A 447 -3.29 -6.08 23.81
N PRO A 448 -4.41 -5.35 23.62
CA PRO A 448 -4.74 -4.76 22.33
C PRO A 448 -3.59 -3.90 21.80
N ALA A 449 -3.15 -4.18 20.58
CA ALA A 449 -2.05 -3.49 19.91
C ALA A 449 -2.37 -3.37 18.42
N SER A 450 -3.26 -2.44 18.07
CA SER A 450 -3.81 -2.27 16.72
C SER A 450 -2.77 -1.80 15.70
N GLU A 451 -1.63 -1.29 16.18
CA GLU A 451 -0.47 -0.90 15.38
C GLU A 451 0.46 -2.09 15.09
N ILE A 452 0.20 -3.28 15.63
CA ILE A 452 0.89 -4.50 15.22
C ILE A 452 0.10 -5.16 14.10
N GLY A 453 0.65 -5.15 12.90
CA GLY A 453 0.14 -5.92 11.76
C GLY A 453 0.89 -7.23 11.59
N PHE A 454 0.24 -8.22 10.97
CA PHE A 454 0.90 -9.47 10.58
C PHE A 454 0.45 -9.99 9.20
N VAL A 455 1.30 -10.82 8.59
CA VAL A 455 0.99 -11.64 7.41
C VAL A 455 1.46 -13.06 7.66
N HIS A 456 0.61 -14.03 7.36
CA HIS A 456 0.92 -15.45 7.50
C HIS A 456 1.05 -16.13 6.13
N ARG A 457 2.19 -16.81 5.94
CA ARG A 457 2.51 -17.64 4.78
C ARG A 457 2.63 -19.09 5.24
N LYS A 458 1.92 -20.01 4.58
CA LYS A 458 1.94 -21.44 4.88
C LYS A 458 2.66 -22.24 3.82
N LEU A 459 3.64 -23.01 4.25
CA LEU A 459 4.37 -24.02 3.47
C LEU A 459 3.94 -25.42 3.92
N SER A 460 4.38 -26.45 3.20
CA SER A 460 4.12 -27.84 3.61
C SER A 460 4.87 -28.27 4.86
N PHE A 461 5.92 -27.53 5.25
CA PHE A 461 6.83 -27.85 6.35
C PHE A 461 7.02 -26.69 7.33
N ALA A 462 6.38 -25.55 7.09
CA ALA A 462 6.57 -24.35 7.92
C ALA A 462 5.40 -23.36 7.82
N ASP A 463 5.22 -22.59 8.88
CA ASP A 463 4.41 -21.38 8.95
C ASP A 463 5.34 -20.18 9.13
N ILE A 464 5.23 -19.17 8.27
CA ILE A 464 6.04 -17.95 8.34
C ILE A 464 5.13 -16.76 8.63
N TYR A 465 5.44 -16.03 9.69
CA TYR A 465 4.76 -14.80 10.06
C TYR A 465 5.70 -13.61 9.89
N PHE A 466 5.29 -12.65 9.07
CA PHE A 466 5.85 -11.30 9.09
C PHE A 466 5.03 -10.47 10.09
N VAL A 467 5.68 -9.84 11.05
CA VAL A 467 5.07 -8.96 12.05
C VAL A 467 5.72 -7.58 11.99
N ALA A 468 4.92 -6.53 12.04
CA ALA A 468 5.40 -5.15 11.93
C ALA A 468 4.69 -4.24 12.93
N ASN A 469 5.47 -3.43 13.64
CA ASN A 469 4.98 -2.27 14.38
C ASN A 469 4.87 -1.09 13.43
N THR A 470 3.66 -0.61 13.19
CA THR A 470 3.38 0.51 12.27
C THR A 470 3.40 1.87 12.97
N SER A 471 3.73 1.92 14.26
CA SER A 471 3.75 3.14 15.07
C SER A 471 5.15 3.73 15.24
N ASN A 472 5.18 4.99 15.66
CA ASN A 472 6.40 5.68 16.07
C ASN A 472 6.80 5.42 17.53
N ARG A 473 6.17 4.46 18.22
CA ARG A 473 6.49 4.10 19.61
C ARG A 473 6.90 2.64 19.70
N MET A 474 7.70 2.30 20.71
CA MET A 474 8.01 0.90 21.01
C MET A 474 6.75 0.20 21.51
N ILE A 475 6.51 -1.02 21.05
CA ILE A 475 5.43 -1.88 21.52
C ILE A 475 6.03 -3.14 22.13
N SER A 476 5.68 -3.41 23.39
CA SER A 476 6.03 -4.62 24.12
C SER A 476 4.76 -5.38 24.47
N THR A 477 4.61 -6.59 23.95
CA THR A 477 3.46 -7.46 24.20
C THR A 477 3.86 -8.92 24.06
N THR A 478 3.00 -9.85 24.48
CA THR A 478 3.16 -11.27 24.19
C THR A 478 2.16 -11.67 23.11
N ALA A 479 2.62 -12.34 22.05
CA ALA A 479 1.78 -12.83 20.97
C ALA A 479 1.73 -14.36 20.93
N ALA A 480 0.53 -14.93 20.91
CA ALA A 480 0.29 -16.33 20.65
C ALA A 480 -0.03 -16.53 19.16
N PHE A 481 0.74 -17.37 18.49
CA PHE A 481 0.57 -17.75 17.09
C PHE A 481 -0.19 -19.07 16.98
N ARG A 482 -1.00 -19.23 15.93
CA ARG A 482 -1.79 -20.44 15.70
C ARG A 482 -0.99 -21.61 15.10
N ALA A 483 0.26 -21.37 14.69
CA ALA A 483 1.17 -22.40 14.21
C ALA A 483 1.27 -23.60 15.17
N SER A 484 1.40 -24.79 14.61
CA SER A 484 1.46 -26.06 15.35
C SER A 484 2.86 -26.65 15.43
N GLU A 485 3.81 -26.12 14.68
CA GLU A 485 5.15 -26.70 14.58
C GLU A 485 5.99 -26.39 15.84
N PRO A 486 6.81 -27.35 16.33
CA PRO A 486 7.44 -27.27 17.64
C PRO A 486 8.66 -26.35 17.69
N TYR A 487 9.26 -26.06 16.53
CA TYR A 487 10.48 -25.26 16.44
C TYR A 487 10.18 -23.89 15.86
N ALA A 488 10.53 -22.86 16.61
CA ALA A 488 10.35 -21.46 16.22
C ALA A 488 11.70 -20.74 16.12
N GLU A 489 11.86 -19.93 15.06
CA GLU A 489 13.07 -19.17 14.78
C GLU A 489 12.72 -17.74 14.37
N TRP A 490 13.40 -16.76 14.95
CA TRP A 490 13.40 -15.37 14.53
C TRP A 490 14.36 -15.17 13.38
N TRP A 491 13.88 -14.59 12.29
CA TRP A 491 14.68 -14.10 11.18
C TRP A 491 14.68 -12.58 11.21
N ASN A 492 15.86 -11.98 11.26
CA ASN A 492 16.03 -10.54 11.17
C ASN A 492 16.19 -10.13 9.70
N PRO A 493 15.20 -9.47 9.06
CA PRO A 493 15.31 -9.15 7.63
C PRO A 493 16.37 -8.06 7.35
N CYS A 494 16.82 -7.32 8.36
CA CYS A 494 17.88 -6.31 8.19
C CYS A 494 19.27 -6.94 8.11
N SER A 495 19.61 -7.86 9.03
CA SER A 495 20.93 -8.52 9.03
C SER A 495 20.95 -9.80 8.19
N GLY A 496 19.84 -10.51 8.11
CA GLY A 496 19.75 -11.88 7.56
C GLY A 496 20.12 -12.96 8.58
N GLU A 497 20.40 -12.58 9.82
CA GLU A 497 20.68 -13.52 10.90
C GLU A 497 19.41 -14.16 11.42
N THR A 498 19.59 -15.32 12.03
CA THR A 498 18.52 -16.08 12.65
C THR A 498 18.83 -16.40 14.10
N ALA A 499 17.80 -16.56 14.92
CA ALA A 499 17.92 -16.91 16.33
C ALA A 499 16.75 -17.79 16.78
N PRO A 500 16.96 -18.80 17.64
CA PRO A 500 15.85 -19.56 18.23
C PRO A 500 14.87 -18.64 18.98
N ALA A 501 13.57 -18.90 18.84
CA ALA A 501 12.55 -18.28 19.69
C ALA A 501 12.31 -19.16 20.92
N GLU A 502 12.31 -18.58 22.12
CA GLU A 502 12.25 -19.33 23.39
C GLU A 502 10.84 -19.88 23.73
N THR A 503 9.99 -20.27 22.77
CA THR A 503 8.73 -21.01 23.04
C THR A 503 8.18 -21.73 21.81
N ASN A 504 7.23 -22.65 22.02
CA ASN A 504 6.59 -23.41 20.94
C ASN A 504 5.49 -22.63 20.17
N SER A 505 4.97 -21.51 20.71
CA SER A 505 3.91 -20.72 20.03
C SER A 505 3.60 -19.33 20.64
N THR A 506 4.18 -18.96 21.78
CA THR A 506 3.85 -17.74 22.52
C THR A 506 5.08 -16.90 22.70
N VAL A 507 5.23 -15.83 21.93
CA VAL A 507 6.51 -15.13 21.81
C VAL A 507 6.38 -13.70 22.31
N GLU A 508 7.40 -13.24 23.03
CA GLU A 508 7.52 -11.83 23.37
C GLU A 508 7.82 -11.02 22.10
N LEU A 509 6.97 -10.04 21.83
CA LEU A 509 7.16 -9.04 20.79
C LEU A 509 7.63 -7.76 21.45
N ASN A 510 8.92 -7.45 21.29
CA ASN A 510 9.53 -6.20 21.72
C ASN A 510 9.98 -5.45 20.46
N LEU A 511 9.04 -4.73 19.84
CA LEU A 511 9.25 -4.09 18.54
C LEU A 511 9.52 -2.59 18.72
N GLN A 512 10.69 -2.14 18.26
CA GLN A 512 11.04 -0.72 18.16
C GLN A 512 10.07 0.02 17.23
N PRO A 513 10.02 1.38 17.28
CA PRO A 513 9.28 2.16 16.31
C PRO A 513 9.57 1.73 14.88
N TYR A 514 8.53 1.47 14.09
CA TYR A 514 8.64 0.99 12.70
C TYR A 514 9.48 -0.28 12.52
N GLU A 515 9.63 -1.11 13.55
CA GLU A 515 10.34 -2.38 13.47
C GLU A 515 9.45 -3.49 12.93
N SER A 516 10.07 -4.36 12.15
CA SER A 516 9.46 -5.57 11.62
C SER A 516 10.41 -6.75 11.77
N ARG A 517 9.80 -7.93 11.91
CA ARG A 517 10.49 -9.20 12.12
C ARG A 517 9.75 -10.32 11.41
N VAL A 518 10.46 -11.41 11.16
CA VAL A 518 9.88 -12.64 10.64
C VAL A 518 10.07 -13.73 11.69
N ILE A 519 9.01 -14.44 12.04
CA ILE A 519 9.09 -15.67 12.84
C ILE A 519 8.65 -16.85 11.99
N VAL A 520 9.44 -17.92 12.03
CA VAL A 520 9.20 -19.16 11.29
C VAL A 520 8.98 -20.29 12.28
N PHE A 521 7.85 -20.99 12.14
CA PHE A 521 7.56 -22.23 12.84
C PHE A 521 7.73 -23.38 11.83
N ALA A 522 8.58 -24.37 12.09
CA ALA A 522 8.93 -25.40 11.10
C ALA A 522 9.00 -26.83 11.66
N THR A 523 8.75 -27.81 10.79
CA THR A 523 8.97 -29.23 11.07
C THR A 523 10.47 -29.53 11.11
N GLY A 524 10.99 -30.06 12.21
CA GLY A 524 12.38 -30.56 12.27
C GLY A 524 13.11 -30.20 13.57
N ASN A 525 14.30 -30.78 13.74
CA ASN A 525 15.21 -30.37 14.81
C ASN A 525 15.85 -29.02 14.46
N PRO A 526 16.13 -28.15 15.46
CA PRO A 526 16.92 -26.94 15.25
C PRO A 526 18.20 -27.30 14.48
N PRO A 527 18.66 -26.47 13.52
CA PRO A 527 20.03 -26.52 13.07
C PRO A 527 20.93 -26.54 14.31
N THR A 528 21.72 -27.59 14.47
CA THR A 528 22.72 -27.66 15.53
C THR A 528 23.84 -26.70 15.14
N THR A 529 24.16 -25.74 16.02
CA THR A 529 25.22 -24.70 15.93
C THR A 529 24.89 -23.47 15.06
N ALA A 530 25.20 -22.23 15.45
CA ALA A 530 26.06 -21.69 16.51
C ALA A 530 25.27 -20.78 17.47
N GLY A 531 25.75 -20.64 18.71
CA GLY A 531 25.12 -19.76 19.71
C GLY A 531 24.88 -18.36 19.14
N SER A 532 23.60 -17.99 19.01
CA SER A 532 23.23 -16.66 18.56
C SER A 532 23.69 -15.61 19.56
N ARG A 533 24.29 -14.55 19.03
CA ARG A 533 24.88 -13.41 19.75
C ARG A 533 23.86 -12.32 20.10
N THR A 534 22.57 -12.52 19.85
CA THR A 534 21.55 -11.46 19.93
C THR A 534 20.62 -11.60 21.14
N LYS A 535 21.15 -11.82 22.34
CA LYS A 535 20.39 -11.43 23.54
C LYS A 535 20.57 -9.93 23.76
N THR A 536 19.73 -9.13 23.13
CA THR A 536 19.48 -7.74 23.54
C THR A 536 18.52 -7.76 24.74
N SER A 537 18.98 -8.32 25.87
CA SER A 537 18.34 -8.05 27.16
C SER A 537 19.14 -6.96 27.85
N MET A 538 18.71 -5.71 27.68
CA MET A 538 19.20 -4.55 28.45
C MET A 538 18.68 -4.62 29.91
N SER A 539 18.86 -5.75 30.59
CA SER A 539 18.44 -5.91 31.99
C SER A 539 19.59 -5.75 33.00
N GLN A 540 20.83 -5.68 32.52
CA GLN A 540 22.00 -5.38 33.34
C GLN A 540 22.39 -3.91 33.11
N PRO A 541 22.60 -3.10 34.16
CA PRO A 541 23.10 -1.74 34.00
C PRO A 541 24.46 -1.77 33.28
N PRO A 542 24.73 -0.81 32.37
CA PRO A 542 25.99 -0.77 31.65
C PRO A 542 27.13 -0.68 32.66
N ARG A 543 28.19 -1.45 32.42
CA ARG A 543 29.35 -1.51 33.29
C ARG A 543 30.12 -0.19 33.26
N ASP A 544 30.27 0.35 32.04
CA ASP A 544 30.91 1.62 31.76
C ASP A 544 30.22 2.29 30.57
N VAL A 545 30.12 3.62 30.60
CA VAL A 545 29.60 4.44 29.50
C VAL A 545 30.61 5.56 29.23
N LEU A 546 31.13 5.61 28.01
CA LEU A 546 32.01 6.70 27.56
C LEU A 546 31.20 7.66 26.68
N ASP A 547 31.18 8.94 27.05
CA ASP A 547 30.59 9.98 26.20
C ASP A 547 31.53 10.30 25.03
N LEU A 548 30.99 10.21 23.82
CA LEU A 548 31.67 10.49 22.57
C LEU A 548 31.07 11.72 21.86
N GLY A 549 30.16 12.47 22.48
CA GLY A 549 29.44 13.59 21.87
C GLY A 549 30.21 14.91 21.69
N ALA A 550 31.48 14.97 22.07
CA ALA A 550 32.33 16.16 22.01
C ALA A 550 33.61 15.94 21.18
N ASP A 551 34.29 17.04 20.83
CA ASP A 551 35.63 17.06 20.22
C ASP A 551 35.76 16.27 18.91
N TRP A 552 34.96 16.63 17.90
CA TRP A 552 35.00 15.98 16.58
C TRP A 552 35.76 16.80 15.55
N THR A 553 36.46 16.10 14.65
CA THR A 553 36.89 16.67 13.37
C THR A 553 35.85 16.33 12.32
N VAL A 554 35.29 17.33 11.64
CA VAL A 554 34.22 17.14 10.65
C VAL A 554 34.66 17.69 9.30
N THR A 555 34.72 16.83 8.28
CA THR A 555 35.15 17.18 6.93
C THR A 555 33.99 17.13 5.95
N PHE A 556 33.71 18.28 5.33
CA PHE A 556 32.78 18.48 4.23
C PHE A 556 33.58 18.50 2.93
N SER A 557 33.75 17.32 2.32
CA SER A 557 34.64 17.16 1.15
C SER A 557 34.18 17.99 -0.04
N ASP A 558 32.87 18.07 -0.28
CA ASP A 558 32.28 18.84 -1.39
C ASP A 558 32.48 20.35 -1.24
N LEU A 559 32.71 20.82 0.00
CA LEU A 559 33.04 22.21 0.31
C LEU A 559 34.55 22.44 0.43
N GLY A 560 35.38 21.40 0.32
CA GLY A 560 36.82 21.48 0.57
C GLY A 560 37.17 21.94 1.99
N ARG A 561 36.32 21.62 2.98
CA ARG A 561 36.36 22.21 4.32
C ARG A 561 36.46 21.17 5.43
N THR A 562 37.24 21.47 6.46
CA THR A 562 37.28 20.72 7.72
C THR A 562 37.10 21.68 8.89
N LEU A 563 36.24 21.32 9.84
CA LEU A 563 35.99 22.09 11.06
C LEU A 563 36.16 21.23 12.31
N HIS A 564 36.42 21.89 13.43
CA HIS A 564 36.36 21.28 14.74
C HIS A 564 34.98 21.53 15.34
N MET A 565 34.34 20.50 15.87
CA MET A 565 33.01 20.55 16.46
C MET A 565 33.11 20.13 17.93
N ASP A 566 33.16 21.13 18.82
CA ASP A 566 33.27 20.94 20.28
C ASP A 566 32.12 20.08 20.83
N LYS A 567 30.93 20.25 20.25
CA LYS A 567 29.72 19.48 20.58
C LYS A 567 28.93 19.20 19.32
N LEU A 568 28.46 17.96 19.18
CA LEU A 568 27.55 17.57 18.11
C LEU A 568 26.30 18.48 18.04
N HIS A 569 26.03 19.02 16.87
CA HIS A 569 24.87 19.85 16.56
C HIS A 569 24.56 19.78 15.05
N SER A 570 23.44 20.39 14.66
CA SER A 570 22.96 20.30 13.28
C SER A 570 23.76 21.22 12.36
N TRP A 571 24.15 20.72 11.17
CA TRP A 571 24.78 21.55 10.13
C TRP A 571 23.91 22.74 9.69
N ALA A 572 22.59 22.59 9.85
CA ALA A 572 21.62 23.64 9.52
C ALA A 572 21.73 24.87 10.44
N ASP A 573 22.35 24.71 11.61
CA ASP A 573 22.48 25.76 12.62
C ASP A 573 23.61 26.75 12.25
N ASP A 574 24.64 26.27 11.54
CA ASP A 574 25.77 27.07 11.05
C ASP A 574 25.44 27.80 9.74
N GLU A 575 25.86 29.06 9.62
CA GLU A 575 25.58 29.89 8.44
C GLU A 575 26.12 29.27 7.13
N GLU A 576 27.33 28.70 7.19
CA GLU A 576 28.04 28.21 6.00
C GLU A 576 27.60 26.82 5.54
N THR A 577 26.99 26.03 6.43
CA THR A 577 26.47 24.69 6.12
C THR A 577 24.95 24.61 6.18
N ARG A 578 24.25 25.74 6.41
CA ARG A 578 22.80 25.81 6.56
C ARG A 578 22.04 25.07 5.47
N PHE A 579 22.48 25.27 4.23
CA PHE A 579 21.86 24.73 3.02
C PHE A 579 22.66 23.58 2.40
N TYR A 580 23.67 23.06 3.13
CA TYR A 580 24.47 21.95 2.64
C TYR A 580 23.63 20.68 2.56
N SER A 581 23.61 20.05 1.39
CA SER A 581 23.20 18.67 1.20
C SER A 581 24.38 17.89 0.64
N GLY A 582 24.77 16.82 1.32
CA GLY A 582 25.92 16.04 0.94
C GLY A 582 26.35 15.10 2.05
N LYS A 583 27.61 14.70 2.00
CA LYS A 583 28.20 13.80 3.01
C LYS A 583 29.21 14.57 3.85
N ALA A 584 29.23 14.31 5.15
CA ALA A 584 30.29 14.79 6.04
C ALA A 584 30.95 13.62 6.75
N ILE A 585 32.26 13.69 6.91
CA ILE A 585 33.08 12.68 7.57
C ILE A 585 33.40 13.20 8.97
N TYR A 586 32.95 12.49 10.00
CA TYR A 586 33.26 12.73 11.40
C TYR A 586 34.37 11.79 11.83
N GLU A 587 35.46 12.31 12.39
CA GLU A 587 36.59 11.52 12.89
C GLU A 587 36.94 11.93 14.33
N LYS A 588 37.23 10.92 15.16
CA LYS A 588 37.85 11.11 16.47
C LYS A 588 38.56 9.85 16.95
N ASN A 589 39.48 10.05 17.89
CA ASN A 589 40.07 8.97 18.66
C ASN A 589 39.35 8.85 20.02
N PHE A 590 39.21 7.62 20.52
CA PHE A 590 38.68 7.35 21.86
C PHE A 590 39.48 6.24 22.53
N SER A 591 39.61 6.31 23.86
CA SER A 591 40.38 5.32 24.63
C SER A 591 39.47 4.38 25.40
N VAL A 592 39.80 3.09 25.33
CA VAL A 592 39.01 1.99 25.90
C VAL A 592 39.83 1.31 27.00
N PRO A 593 39.31 1.17 28.24
CA PRO A 593 40.04 0.55 29.34
C PRO A 593 40.51 -0.88 29.05
N PRO A 594 41.67 -1.33 29.59
CA PRO A 594 42.20 -2.68 29.38
C PRO A 594 41.27 -3.85 29.79
N LYS A 595 40.27 -3.58 30.63
CA LYS A 595 39.33 -4.59 31.16
C LYS A 595 38.29 -5.09 30.14
N ILE A 596 38.36 -4.67 28.88
CA ILE A 596 37.35 -4.97 27.84
C ILE A 596 37.67 -6.23 27.00
N LEU A 597 38.87 -6.81 27.14
CA LEU A 597 39.26 -8.07 26.51
C LEU A 597 38.71 -9.31 27.24
N ASN A 598 37.39 -9.38 27.44
CA ASN A 598 36.72 -10.59 27.90
C ASN A 598 35.61 -10.96 26.90
N PRO A 599 35.51 -12.22 26.43
CA PRO A 599 34.41 -12.67 25.56
C PRO A 599 33.00 -12.44 26.12
N LYS A 600 32.88 -12.23 27.44
CA LYS A 600 31.66 -11.84 28.13
C LYS A 600 31.36 -10.34 28.08
N ILE A 601 32.17 -9.51 27.46
CA ILE A 601 31.88 -8.08 27.32
C ILE A 601 31.39 -7.82 25.91
N ARG A 602 30.36 -6.99 25.81
CA ARG A 602 29.80 -6.49 24.55
C ARG A 602 29.92 -4.97 24.56
N VAL A 603 30.33 -4.42 23.42
CA VAL A 603 30.57 -2.99 23.25
C VAL A 603 29.66 -2.49 22.15
N TYR A 604 28.92 -1.42 22.43
CA TYR A 604 27.97 -0.83 21.50
C TYR A 604 28.28 0.66 21.29
N LEU A 605 28.11 1.13 20.06
CA LEU A 605 27.96 2.55 19.77
C LEU A 605 26.47 2.87 19.83
N ASP A 606 26.07 3.63 20.84
CA ASP A 606 24.69 4.08 21.08
C ASP A 606 24.55 5.55 20.66
N PHE A 607 23.74 5.82 19.63
CA PHE A 607 23.45 7.16 19.13
C PHE A 607 22.26 7.81 19.87
N GLY A 608 21.68 7.13 20.85
CA GLY A 608 20.50 7.56 21.58
C GLY A 608 19.19 7.19 20.89
N PRO A 609 18.05 7.50 21.54
CA PRO A 609 16.73 7.18 21.01
C PRO A 609 16.35 8.14 19.88
N GLY A 610 15.42 7.70 19.03
CA GLY A 610 14.68 8.61 18.15
C GLY A 610 13.68 9.46 18.93
N THR A 611 13.39 10.64 18.42
CA THR A 611 12.39 11.55 18.97
C THR A 611 11.05 11.33 18.29
N VAL A 612 10.01 11.03 19.08
CA VAL A 612 8.63 10.88 18.59
C VAL A 612 8.12 12.23 18.08
N VAL A 613 7.54 12.23 16.88
CA VAL A 613 6.77 13.37 16.35
C VAL A 613 5.31 13.05 16.46
N GLU A 614 4.54 13.92 17.10
CA GLU A 614 3.08 13.74 17.17
C GLU A 614 2.45 13.93 15.79
N GLN A 615 1.52 13.04 15.45
CA GLN A 615 0.77 13.16 14.21
C GLN A 615 -0.25 14.31 14.34
N PRO A 616 -0.46 15.11 13.28
CA PRO A 616 -1.51 16.11 13.26
C PRO A 616 -2.88 15.48 13.57
N GLN A 617 -3.63 16.10 14.49
CA GLN A 617 -4.98 15.61 14.86
C GLN A 617 -6.04 15.84 13.76
N ALA A 618 -5.75 16.71 12.79
CA ALA A 618 -6.65 17.06 11.69
C ALA A 618 -5.92 16.96 10.34
N GLY A 619 -6.67 16.55 9.32
CA GLY A 619 -6.17 16.29 7.97
C GLY A 619 -5.79 14.83 7.74
N HIS A 620 -5.41 14.51 6.51
CA HIS A 620 -4.77 13.25 6.17
C HIS A 620 -3.26 13.48 6.19
N PRO A 621 -2.55 13.21 7.31
CA PRO A 621 -1.11 13.35 7.33
C PRO A 621 -0.52 12.52 6.19
N ARG A 622 0.28 13.17 5.34
CA ARG A 622 0.98 12.49 4.25
C ARG A 622 1.88 11.40 4.83
N MET A 623 2.07 10.31 4.08
CA MET A 623 2.84 9.18 4.57
C MET A 623 4.29 9.58 4.86
N ARG A 624 4.75 9.29 6.08
CA ARG A 624 6.11 9.41 6.60
C ARG A 624 6.23 8.63 7.90
N ALA A 625 7.45 8.32 8.30
CA ALA A 625 7.80 7.98 9.66
C ALA A 625 7.65 9.22 10.54
N TRP A 626 6.86 9.11 11.60
CA TRP A 626 6.66 10.15 12.59
C TRP A 626 7.68 10.02 13.73
N LEU A 627 8.94 9.80 13.34
CA LEU A 627 10.08 9.59 14.23
C LEU A 627 11.31 10.23 13.62
N GLU A 628 12.03 10.98 14.44
CA GLU A 628 13.14 11.82 14.02
C GLU A 628 14.41 11.27 14.69
N GLY A 629 15.37 10.77 13.91
CA GLY A 629 16.56 10.08 14.40
C GLY A 629 17.66 10.97 15.00
N PRO A 630 18.57 10.44 15.82
CA PRO A 630 19.75 11.18 16.31
C PRO A 630 20.81 11.43 15.21
N VAL A 631 20.68 10.74 14.08
CA VAL A 631 21.46 10.91 12.85
C VAL A 631 20.53 11.47 11.79
N ARG A 632 20.93 12.56 11.14
CA ARG A 632 20.15 13.30 10.13
C ARG A 632 20.82 13.21 8.76
N GLU A 633 20.52 12.20 7.94
CA GLU A 633 19.47 11.17 8.12
C GLU A 633 20.02 9.74 8.11
N ALA A 634 21.21 9.52 7.58
CA ALA A 634 21.82 8.19 7.56
C ALA A 634 23.34 8.25 7.73
N ALA A 635 23.93 7.21 8.31
CA ALA A 635 25.37 7.12 8.50
C ALA A 635 25.94 5.72 8.25
N GLN A 636 27.19 5.67 7.76
CA GLN A 636 28.05 4.50 7.79
C GLN A 636 29.12 4.68 8.87
N VAL A 637 29.36 3.63 9.65
CA VAL A 637 30.24 3.69 10.82
C VAL A 637 31.42 2.73 10.63
N PHE A 638 32.61 3.23 10.95
CA PHE A 638 33.87 2.50 10.88
C PHE A 638 34.61 2.66 12.21
N VAL A 639 35.12 1.55 12.73
CA VAL A 639 36.00 1.54 13.91
C VAL A 639 37.32 0.89 13.48
N ASN A 640 38.44 1.54 13.73
CA ASN A 640 39.78 1.05 13.33
C ASN A 640 39.82 0.61 11.85
N ASP A 641 39.26 1.46 10.98
CA ASP A 641 39.12 1.26 9.53
C ASP A 641 38.28 0.05 9.08
N GLN A 642 37.60 -0.63 10.01
CA GLN A 642 36.66 -1.70 9.72
C GLN A 642 35.22 -1.18 9.76
N ALA A 643 34.44 -1.47 8.72
CA ALA A 643 33.02 -1.15 8.68
C ALA A 643 32.27 -1.99 9.72
N VAL A 644 31.55 -1.32 10.63
CA VAL A 644 30.75 -2.00 11.67
C VAL A 644 29.26 -2.01 11.36
N GLY A 645 28.78 -1.11 10.51
CA GLY A 645 27.40 -1.08 10.05
C GLY A 645 26.92 0.31 9.67
N SER A 646 25.60 0.44 9.51
CA SER A 646 24.93 1.68 9.12
C SER A 646 23.82 2.03 10.10
N ILE A 647 23.61 3.33 10.32
CA ILE A 647 22.56 3.89 11.16
C ILE A 647 21.58 4.67 10.27
N TRP A 648 20.33 4.23 10.22
CA TRP A 648 19.26 4.90 9.46
C TRP A 648 17.85 4.57 9.98
N LYS A 649 17.75 3.72 11.01
CA LYS A 649 16.50 3.27 11.62
C LYS A 649 16.70 2.89 13.08
N PRO A 650 15.64 2.82 13.90
CA PRO A 650 15.68 2.23 15.23
C PRO A 650 16.04 0.73 15.24
N LEU A 651 16.65 0.22 16.32
CA LEU A 651 17.39 0.98 17.33
C LEU A 651 18.64 1.63 16.69
N TYR A 652 18.97 2.86 17.07
CA TYR A 652 20.14 3.59 16.55
C TYR A 652 21.41 3.16 17.31
N GLU A 653 21.75 1.88 17.22
CA GLU A 653 22.87 1.24 17.93
C GLU A 653 23.63 0.28 17.00
N LEU A 654 24.95 0.16 17.18
CA LEU A 654 25.79 -0.84 16.50
C LEU A 654 26.68 -1.59 17.48
N GLU A 655 26.72 -2.92 17.37
CA GLU A 655 27.69 -3.74 18.10
C GLU A 655 29.09 -3.60 17.49
N THR A 656 30.09 -3.35 18.33
CA THR A 656 31.49 -3.11 17.96
C THR A 656 32.49 -4.02 18.70
N SER A 657 31.98 -5.01 19.46
CA SER A 657 32.76 -5.91 20.32
C SER A 657 33.94 -6.60 19.61
N GLY A 658 33.82 -6.90 18.32
CA GLY A 658 34.86 -7.59 17.54
C GLY A 658 35.95 -6.69 16.97
N VAL A 659 35.79 -5.37 17.07
CA VAL A 659 36.63 -4.38 16.37
C VAL A 659 37.32 -3.43 17.34
N VAL A 660 36.66 -3.12 18.46
CA VAL A 660 37.23 -2.29 19.54
C VAL A 660 38.29 -3.08 20.31
N HIS A 661 39.41 -2.43 20.63
CA HIS A 661 40.48 -2.99 21.46
C HIS A 661 40.88 -2.06 22.62
N PRO A 662 41.58 -2.54 23.65
CA PRO A 662 42.15 -1.66 24.67
C PRO A 662 43.06 -0.57 24.11
N GLY A 663 43.07 0.57 24.78
CA GLY A 663 43.83 1.74 24.37
C GLY A 663 43.07 2.57 23.34
N VAL A 664 43.81 3.24 22.45
CA VAL A 664 43.28 4.20 21.49
C VAL A 664 42.64 3.48 20.30
N ASN A 665 41.40 3.83 19.98
CA ASN A 665 40.66 3.37 18.81
C ASN A 665 40.29 4.59 17.96
N HIS A 666 40.25 4.39 16.64
CA HIS A 666 39.81 5.40 15.68
C HIS A 666 38.34 5.18 15.31
N LEU A 667 37.51 6.22 15.43
CA LEU A 667 36.11 6.22 15.02
C LEU A 667 35.93 7.16 13.84
N LYS A 668 35.39 6.63 12.74
CA LYS A 668 35.00 7.38 11.56
C LYS A 668 33.53 7.14 11.24
N ILE A 669 32.77 8.21 11.06
CA ILE A 669 31.35 8.17 10.73
C ILE A 669 31.10 9.02 9.49
N ILE A 670 30.59 8.42 8.42
CA ILE A 670 30.21 9.12 7.19
C ILE A 670 28.70 9.35 7.25
N VAL A 671 28.27 10.59 7.38
CA VAL A 671 26.85 10.98 7.51
C VAL A 671 26.37 11.61 6.20
N GLY A 672 25.22 11.19 5.70
CA GLY A 672 24.51 11.78 4.58
C GLY A 672 23.15 12.30 5.02
N ASN A 673 22.82 13.54 4.67
CA ASN A 673 21.52 14.16 4.96
C ASN A 673 20.57 14.06 3.75
N LEU A 674 19.53 14.91 3.75
CA LEU A 674 18.55 15.03 2.68
C LEU A 674 19.00 16.06 1.64
N ALA A 675 18.63 15.84 0.38
CA ALA A 675 18.90 16.77 -0.73
C ALA A 675 18.08 18.08 -0.63
N ILE A 676 17.03 18.10 0.19
CA ILE A 676 16.15 19.27 0.35
C ILE A 676 16.86 20.54 0.86
N ASN A 677 17.95 20.45 1.64
CA ASN A 677 18.64 21.65 2.13
C ASN A 677 19.25 22.46 0.98
N THR A 678 19.85 21.79 0.01
CA THR A 678 20.34 22.44 -1.22
C THR A 678 19.19 22.98 -2.06
N VAL A 679 18.03 22.32 -2.11
CA VAL A 679 16.85 22.86 -2.79
C VAL A 679 16.33 24.12 -2.10
N ALA A 680 16.27 24.13 -0.77
CA ALA A 680 15.83 25.28 0.04
C ALA A 680 16.81 26.47 -0.03
N GLY A 681 18.07 26.24 -0.37
CA GLY A 681 19.09 27.28 -0.56
C GLY A 681 19.05 27.98 -1.93
N HIS A 682 18.22 27.48 -2.86
CA HIS A 682 18.13 28.01 -4.22
C HIS A 682 16.74 28.56 -4.53
N SER A 683 16.68 29.49 -5.48
CA SER A 683 15.42 29.90 -6.09
C SER A 683 14.80 28.73 -6.85
N LEU A 684 13.48 28.54 -6.69
CA LEU A 684 12.74 27.57 -7.51
C LEU A 684 12.89 27.85 -9.01
N ARG A 685 12.79 26.79 -9.81
CA ARG A 685 12.81 26.89 -11.27
C ARG A 685 11.64 27.74 -11.77
N ASP A 686 11.94 28.71 -12.63
CA ASP A 686 10.92 29.52 -13.30
C ASP A 686 10.35 28.76 -14.51
N TYR A 687 9.11 28.27 -14.37
CA TYR A 687 8.38 27.59 -15.43
C TYR A 687 7.57 28.53 -16.32
N LYS A 688 7.62 29.85 -16.13
CA LYS A 688 6.74 30.81 -16.84
C LYS A 688 6.81 30.70 -18.36
N LEU A 689 8.01 30.59 -18.93
CA LEU A 689 8.18 30.46 -20.39
C LEU A 689 7.68 29.10 -20.90
N LEU A 690 7.89 28.03 -20.13
CA LEU A 690 7.38 26.69 -20.46
C LEU A 690 5.85 26.67 -20.38
N ASN A 691 5.27 27.21 -19.31
CA ASN A 691 3.84 27.33 -19.12
C ASN A 691 3.18 28.20 -20.20
N SER A 692 3.83 29.29 -20.61
CA SER A 692 3.36 30.12 -21.72
C SER A 692 3.31 29.38 -23.05
N LYS A 693 4.21 28.41 -23.27
CA LYS A 693 4.30 27.67 -24.53
C LYS A 693 3.41 26.42 -24.53
N TYR A 694 3.33 25.71 -23.40
CA TYR A 694 2.74 24.37 -23.32
C TYR A 694 1.55 24.26 -22.37
N GLY A 695 1.14 25.37 -21.76
CA GLY A 695 0.19 25.40 -20.65
C GLY A 695 0.87 25.02 -19.32
N GLU A 696 0.25 25.40 -18.21
CA GLU A 696 0.63 24.89 -16.90
C GLU A 696 0.17 23.43 -16.79
N ARG A 697 1.12 22.50 -17.03
CA ARG A 697 0.82 21.06 -16.98
C ARG A 697 0.91 20.51 -15.56
N PHE A 698 1.86 21.01 -14.74
CA PHE A 698 2.08 20.54 -13.37
C PHE A 698 2.57 21.65 -12.45
N VAL A 699 2.18 21.53 -11.19
CA VAL A 699 2.73 22.28 -10.06
C VAL A 699 3.36 21.23 -9.12
N PRO A 700 4.70 21.24 -8.93
CA PRO A 700 5.32 20.34 -7.97
C PRO A 700 4.77 20.59 -6.57
N GLN A 701 4.51 19.52 -5.81
CA GLN A 701 3.79 19.64 -4.56
C GLN A 701 4.60 20.22 -3.41
N ASP A 702 3.92 21.01 -2.59
CA ASP A 702 4.38 21.58 -1.31
C ASP A 702 5.72 22.34 -1.40
N MET A 703 6.11 22.83 -2.59
CA MET A 703 7.37 23.54 -2.80
C MET A 703 7.40 24.90 -2.08
N GLU A 704 6.25 25.43 -1.69
CA GLU A 704 6.12 26.61 -0.83
C GLU A 704 6.58 26.35 0.62
N ASN A 705 6.72 25.08 1.03
CA ASN A 705 7.12 24.68 2.38
C ASN A 705 8.60 24.31 2.49
N LEU A 706 9.42 24.64 1.49
CA LEU A 706 10.85 24.38 1.52
C LEU A 706 11.54 25.17 2.63
N GLN A 707 12.29 24.44 3.45
CA GLN A 707 13.13 25.01 4.50
C GLN A 707 14.33 24.08 4.74
N PRO A 708 15.48 24.61 5.18
CA PRO A 708 16.58 23.78 5.61
C PRO A 708 16.14 22.93 6.81
N LEU A 709 16.49 21.65 6.78
CA LEU A 709 16.19 20.66 7.81
C LEU A 709 17.44 20.33 8.63
N PRO A 710 17.26 19.91 9.90
CA PRO A 710 18.36 19.41 10.71
C PRO A 710 19.22 18.38 9.96
N SER A 711 20.54 18.41 10.14
CA SER A 711 21.48 17.58 9.37
C SER A 711 22.71 17.21 10.19
N GLY A 712 23.31 16.05 9.95
CA GLY A 712 24.47 15.56 10.72
C GLY A 712 24.12 14.74 11.97
N LEU A 713 25.07 14.64 12.89
CA LEU A 713 24.87 13.99 14.18
C LEU A 713 24.36 15.03 15.20
N VAL A 714 23.18 14.79 15.77
CA VAL A 714 22.52 15.70 16.74
C VAL A 714 22.21 15.03 18.08
N GLY A 715 22.22 13.70 18.13
CA GLY A 715 21.97 12.94 19.35
C GLY A 715 23.20 12.81 20.26
N PRO A 716 23.01 12.26 21.47
CA PRO A 716 24.15 11.78 22.25
C PRO A 716 24.87 10.68 21.44
N LEU A 717 26.18 10.57 21.59
CA LEU A 717 26.90 9.41 21.06
C LEU A 717 27.72 8.83 22.20
N ARG A 718 27.52 7.55 22.48
CA ARG A 718 28.12 6.87 23.63
C ARG A 718 28.74 5.55 23.21
N LEU A 719 29.82 5.18 23.86
CA LEU A 719 30.29 3.81 23.89
C LEU A 719 29.72 3.13 25.14
N VAL A 720 28.86 2.13 24.95
CA VAL A 720 28.24 1.37 26.03
C VAL A 720 28.93 0.03 26.16
N ILE A 721 29.49 -0.24 27.34
CA ILE A 721 30.21 -1.49 27.64
C ILE A 721 29.36 -2.27 28.64
N GLN A 722 28.87 -3.44 28.23
CA GLN A 722 27.99 -4.27 29.05
C GLN A 722 28.44 -5.73 29.08
N GLU A 723 28.10 -6.45 30.16
CA GLU A 723 28.33 -7.90 30.21
C GLU A 723 27.27 -8.61 29.34
N ALA A 724 27.71 -9.56 28.52
CA ALA A 724 26.85 -10.44 27.76
C ALA A 724 26.02 -11.27 28.76
N PRO A 725 24.70 -11.39 28.52
CA PRO A 725 23.79 -12.14 29.39
C PRO A 725 24.06 -13.65 29.41
#